data_AF-A0A0R0DN63-F1
#
_entry.id   AF-A0A0R0DN63-F1
#
_cell.length_a   1.000
_cell.length_b   1.000
_cell.length_c   1.000
_cell.angle_alpha   90.00
_cell.angle_beta   90.00
_cell.angle_gamma   90.00
#
_symmetry.space_group_name_H-M   'P 1'
#
loop_
_entity.id
_entity.type
_entity.pdbx_description
1 polymer ?
#
loop_
_entity_poly.entity_id
_entity_poly.type
_entity_poly.pdbx_seq_one_letter_code
_entity_poly.pdbx_strand_id
1 'polypeptide(L)'
;MRIGFLVWNQFQVAHSVEIARHFDEPDFIFIDRSPEALRDFDPAWLVPYGAYCRFLSELDLHSLDGQYDAIVSQFRPPLKQPWKLTKLVMQQYSLAKPKTAYNARWFTAERGLVYGAYSESLIGQMCQVSQTGNPRFDPYFEHRLNPDRLDLVRSRLDPEKKTLVYLPTWGDLSTSDAFATALGGFSDEFNVIVRPHHLSSIRDKEDGARSSGLIYADSFPPMLDLGLHLQEVADVVVSDMSGAIFDALYCRKPVVLVGDEDADFAGHRKADDSALEISQRHRIGPYMTDKGDLRRVVDELVEHHPYHDVNEALVEECFVQRGGCGALAAAAIRETVEVEPRRPLLQTYAAPDFSALLLSRSVAAAKQRRSKSRKNRLSENGQDAVAKTGIAAGQVPMTAWSMRTTQGERGGQAARKAGAEPVTMKALVKSGRFFEAGLKLEEWSRRPQEARAQNLLQAHRTTSSIRFSRTAWRDILARLFHGAYSPSTADGRALLQRLGMLRSAEALYLQEQQVEPQELIERVQMLGSLSGVIDLAARNEVACADEQMCITPRGEVVELAGREGNRAVELYLLSSLSLQLNDEEQRAYRSSQLRFAQHLVEGLLAAGYSVYPRLQAGVDGATPVSALRPAFTWHTLDSGRRGQFHLKIGTLFGYFIVDSKGYSGWSSVAGRPLPELVAEVDQTEADAHWRQLNGELVAGGKSKYAQAEEELPAELGEYIFLPMQVANDTVARLADIDTLSLLRALVSWASTRGSTVVVKRHPMCRSDEIAQTIEEAELAGHIRVSNANIHQLVAGAACVVTVNSGVGAEALLQLKPVVSTGRSDYAAATRRVRTENELFTVLDNKDWSPASEGDIKKFLWFYTKRYMVRFDDVPAIGDRLRELLAGVGHAVPGAEPDGGMALDLPGITAIPFTSPREMPAEGLHAGDDPLLGEQCEQLLRMFNAEGVRCWMDSGSLLGLVRHGRLNHWEKDIDLGIWIDDYEKARDICREVAERYSLWYREKWLKGAPYAFLLCSHPGGKRTTLPLSVHVFYRHGDAAWSPQKYSLVSARSKYPRYVYRSVNGEGRASLRRKLAFIARRPAYSLCIIAEKLNLTKRIGQPLMRIEQGDSLKDRLLTHLFVEIFQWKIPGRYFDDLQPISESHPYILAPSDVNGYLRARYGDWQTPVKSWFYLVDDGCISSISGDELNIRLADARRQVPVPLPTRG
;
A
#
# COMPACT_ATOMS: atom_id res chain seq x y z
N MET A 1 20.85 -20.01 -11.72
CA MET A 1 21.28 -19.07 -12.76
C MET A 1 20.57 -17.72 -12.57
N ARG A 2 21.32 -16.61 -12.51
CA ARG A 2 20.79 -15.25 -12.41
C ARG A 2 20.51 -14.72 -13.82
N ILE A 3 19.24 -14.52 -14.16
CA ILE A 3 18.81 -14.07 -15.49
C ILE A 3 18.09 -12.72 -15.43
N GLY A 4 18.39 -11.85 -16.41
CA GLY A 4 17.71 -10.57 -16.60
C GLY A 4 17.03 -10.46 -17.97
N PHE A 5 15.87 -9.81 -18.05
CA PHE A 5 15.16 -9.49 -19.29
C PHE A 5 15.11 -7.98 -19.47
N LEU A 6 15.87 -7.45 -20.42
CA LEU A 6 16.01 -6.00 -20.63
C LEU A 6 14.88 -5.45 -21.50
N VAL A 7 14.01 -4.64 -20.91
CA VAL A 7 12.76 -4.16 -21.49
C VAL A 7 12.54 -2.66 -21.30
N TRP A 8 11.75 -2.05 -22.17
CA TRP A 8 11.32 -0.64 -22.03
C TRP A 8 9.85 -0.40 -22.35
N ASN A 9 9.11 -1.43 -22.78
CA ASN A 9 7.69 -1.36 -23.04
C ASN A 9 7.02 -2.71 -22.70
N GLN A 10 5.69 -2.71 -22.61
CA GLN A 10 4.89 -3.89 -22.30
C GLN A 10 5.02 -5.02 -23.33
N PHE A 11 5.15 -4.71 -24.62
CA PHE A 11 5.26 -5.71 -25.69
C PHE A 11 6.49 -6.62 -25.50
N GLN A 12 7.62 -6.04 -25.11
CA GLN A 12 8.84 -6.80 -24.84
C GLN A 12 8.71 -7.70 -23.62
N VAL A 13 7.97 -7.26 -22.60
CA VAL A 13 7.61 -8.09 -21.45
C VAL A 13 6.80 -9.30 -21.93
N ALA A 14 5.71 -9.07 -22.69
CA ALA A 14 4.86 -10.13 -23.21
C ALA A 14 5.62 -11.20 -24.03
N HIS A 15 6.63 -10.79 -24.79
CA HIS A 15 7.47 -11.72 -25.57
C HIS A 15 8.41 -12.58 -24.73
N SER A 16 8.73 -12.14 -23.52
CA SER A 16 9.81 -12.72 -22.70
C SER A 16 9.28 -13.50 -21.50
N VAL A 17 8.05 -13.25 -21.04
CA VAL A 17 7.51 -13.86 -19.81
C VAL A 17 7.44 -15.39 -19.86
N GLU A 18 7.15 -15.98 -21.02
CA GLU A 18 7.12 -17.44 -21.18
C GLU A 18 8.52 -18.05 -21.14
N ILE A 19 9.56 -17.30 -21.53
CA ILE A 19 10.97 -17.71 -21.29
C ILE A 19 11.28 -17.61 -19.80
N ALA A 20 10.91 -16.49 -19.17
CA ALA A 20 11.18 -16.20 -17.77
C ALA A 20 10.60 -17.27 -16.82
N ARG A 21 9.46 -17.87 -17.18
CA ARG A 21 8.79 -18.95 -16.42
C ARG A 21 9.70 -20.15 -16.10
N HIS A 22 10.73 -20.40 -16.90
CA HIS A 22 11.64 -21.54 -16.75
C HIS A 22 12.89 -21.25 -15.90
N PHE A 23 12.89 -20.11 -15.20
CA PHE A 23 13.95 -19.70 -14.29
C PHE A 23 13.38 -19.37 -12.92
N ASP A 24 14.15 -19.63 -11.88
CA ASP A 24 13.83 -19.19 -10.52
C ASP A 24 14.21 -17.72 -10.35
N GLU A 25 13.27 -16.93 -9.82
CA GLU A 25 13.45 -15.50 -9.52
C GLU A 25 14.03 -14.63 -10.67
N PRO A 26 13.50 -14.70 -11.91
CA PRO A 26 14.03 -13.90 -13.02
C PRO A 26 13.74 -12.40 -12.83
N ASP A 27 14.66 -11.53 -13.27
CA ASP A 27 14.47 -10.07 -13.21
C ASP A 27 14.04 -9.49 -14.57
N PHE A 28 12.96 -8.71 -14.61
CA PHE A 28 12.67 -7.78 -15.71
C PHE A 28 13.31 -6.43 -15.42
N ILE A 29 14.25 -6.02 -16.28
CA ILE A 29 15.04 -4.80 -16.15
C ILE A 29 14.40 -3.73 -17.03
N PHE A 30 13.62 -2.84 -16.42
CA PHE A 30 12.96 -1.72 -17.06
C PHE A 30 13.90 -0.53 -17.21
N ILE A 31 13.94 0.08 -18.41
CA ILE A 31 14.73 1.29 -18.68
C ILE A 31 13.90 2.50 -19.09
N ASP A 32 14.43 3.69 -18.82
CA ASP A 32 13.79 5.01 -19.04
C ASP A 32 13.72 5.46 -20.51
N ARG A 33 13.66 4.52 -21.46
CA ARG A 33 13.64 4.82 -22.91
C ARG A 33 12.33 5.49 -23.35
N SER A 34 11.19 5.03 -22.84
CA SER A 34 9.87 5.67 -23.01
C SER A 34 8.96 5.27 -21.85
N PRO A 35 8.98 6.01 -20.73
CA PRO A 35 8.12 5.73 -19.58
C PRO A 35 6.62 5.68 -19.91
N GLU A 36 6.20 6.39 -20.95
CA GLU A 36 4.82 6.44 -21.45
C GLU A 36 4.36 5.08 -21.98
N ALA A 37 5.27 4.28 -22.55
CA ALA A 37 5.00 2.92 -23.02
C ALA A 37 4.80 1.89 -21.88
N LEU A 38 4.95 2.34 -20.62
CA LEU A 38 4.72 1.58 -19.39
C LEU A 38 3.64 2.21 -18.52
N ARG A 39 2.93 3.23 -19.01
CA ARG A 39 1.92 3.97 -18.23
C ARG A 39 0.81 3.06 -17.70
N ASP A 40 0.34 2.14 -18.54
CA ASP A 40 -0.74 1.21 -18.22
C ASP A 40 -0.22 -0.18 -17.82
N PHE A 41 1.09 -0.31 -17.57
CA PHE A 41 1.69 -1.59 -17.18
C PHE A 41 1.38 -1.90 -15.72
N ASP A 42 0.77 -3.06 -15.48
CA ASP A 42 0.54 -3.58 -14.13
C ASP A 42 1.62 -4.60 -13.75
N PRO A 43 2.47 -4.34 -12.73
CA PRO A 43 3.44 -5.33 -12.25
C PRO A 43 2.80 -6.64 -11.77
N ALA A 44 1.50 -6.64 -11.46
CA ALA A 44 0.76 -7.86 -11.12
C ALA A 44 0.77 -8.88 -12.28
N TRP A 45 1.02 -8.46 -13.53
CA TRP A 45 1.12 -9.38 -14.67
C TRP A 45 2.39 -10.24 -14.64
N LEU A 46 3.42 -9.88 -13.86
CA LEU A 46 4.63 -10.68 -13.70
C LEU A 46 4.51 -11.74 -12.59
N VAL A 47 3.41 -11.72 -11.84
CA VAL A 47 3.16 -12.60 -10.68
C VAL A 47 3.10 -14.07 -11.07
N PRO A 48 2.39 -14.49 -12.13
CA PRO A 48 2.34 -15.90 -12.53
C PRO A 48 3.69 -16.47 -12.92
N TYR A 49 4.64 -15.60 -13.29
CA TYR A 49 5.97 -15.97 -13.79
C TYR A 49 7.05 -15.96 -12.73
N GLY A 50 6.72 -15.63 -11.47
CA GLY A 50 7.72 -15.51 -10.41
C GLY A 50 8.72 -14.37 -10.62
N ALA A 51 8.49 -13.47 -11.57
CA ALA A 51 9.47 -12.47 -12.00
C ALA A 51 9.47 -11.16 -11.20
N TYR A 52 10.66 -10.62 -10.98
CA TYR A 52 10.91 -9.37 -10.27
C TYR A 52 11.16 -8.20 -11.23
N CYS A 53 11.19 -6.99 -10.70
CA CYS A 53 11.36 -5.75 -11.44
C CYS A 53 12.62 -5.02 -10.99
N ARG A 54 13.43 -4.59 -11.96
CA ARG A 54 14.59 -3.74 -11.75
C ARG A 54 14.48 -2.49 -12.61
N PHE A 55 14.98 -1.34 -12.14
CA PHE A 55 14.75 -0.06 -12.83
C PHE A 55 16.06 0.70 -13.01
N LEU A 56 16.48 0.91 -14.24
CA LEU A 56 17.71 1.62 -14.53
C LEU A 56 17.49 2.75 -15.53
N SER A 57 18.36 3.76 -15.46
CA SER A 57 18.51 4.62 -16.62
C SER A 57 19.21 3.83 -17.72
N GLU A 58 18.81 4.02 -18.97
CA GLU A 58 19.43 3.39 -20.13
C GLU A 58 20.95 3.67 -20.20
N LEU A 59 21.41 4.79 -19.63
CA LEU A 59 22.83 5.16 -19.59
C LEU A 59 23.63 4.42 -18.50
N ASP A 60 22.95 3.80 -17.54
CA ASP A 60 23.55 3.12 -16.38
C ASP A 60 23.69 1.61 -16.59
N LEU A 61 23.36 1.09 -17.78
CA LEU A 61 23.37 -0.36 -18.10
C LEU A 61 24.74 -1.03 -17.94
N HIS A 62 25.84 -0.26 -18.00
CA HIS A 62 27.18 -0.78 -17.74
C HIS A 62 27.33 -1.35 -16.32
N SER A 63 26.51 -0.88 -15.36
CA SER A 63 26.54 -1.37 -13.98
C SER A 63 26.06 -2.81 -13.82
N LEU A 64 25.37 -3.38 -14.82
CA LEU A 64 24.79 -4.73 -14.76
C LEU A 64 25.79 -5.87 -15.00
N ASP A 65 27.02 -5.54 -15.42
CA ASP A 65 28.04 -6.56 -15.71
C ASP A 65 28.40 -7.37 -14.45
N GLY A 66 28.35 -8.69 -14.54
CA GLY A 66 28.62 -9.62 -13.44
C GLY A 66 27.49 -9.78 -12.41
N GLN A 67 26.42 -8.99 -12.51
CA GLN A 67 25.24 -9.14 -11.67
C GLN A 67 24.30 -10.25 -12.16
N TYR A 68 24.35 -10.56 -13.45
CA TYR A 68 23.59 -11.62 -14.10
C TYR A 68 24.54 -12.53 -14.86
N ASP A 69 24.18 -13.80 -14.97
CA ASP A 69 24.91 -14.75 -15.80
C ASP A 69 24.56 -14.52 -17.29
N ALA A 70 23.28 -14.20 -17.57
CA ALA A 70 22.83 -13.76 -18.88
C ALA A 70 21.74 -12.68 -18.81
N ILE A 71 21.70 -11.80 -19.81
CA ILE A 71 20.62 -10.84 -20.06
C ILE A 71 20.02 -11.09 -21.45
N VAL A 72 18.70 -11.29 -21.50
CA VAL A 72 17.92 -11.42 -22.72
C VAL A 72 17.42 -10.04 -23.17
N SER A 73 17.56 -9.70 -24.46
CA SER A 73 17.04 -8.44 -25.01
C SER A 73 16.62 -8.53 -26.47
N GLN A 74 15.65 -7.72 -26.87
CA GLN A 74 15.22 -7.58 -28.27
C GLN A 74 15.95 -6.48 -29.04
N PHE A 75 16.82 -5.75 -28.36
CA PHE A 75 17.59 -4.66 -28.94
C PHE A 75 19.01 -4.69 -28.39
N ARG A 76 19.93 -4.02 -29.07
CA ARG A 76 21.29 -3.88 -28.57
C ARG A 76 21.32 -2.88 -27.40
N PRO A 77 21.77 -3.28 -26.20
CA PRO A 77 22.00 -2.35 -25.11
C PRO A 77 23.02 -1.26 -25.51
N PRO A 78 22.78 0.04 -25.23
CA PRO A 78 23.69 1.14 -25.61
C PRO A 78 24.92 1.23 -24.68
N LEU A 79 25.68 0.13 -24.57
CA LEU A 79 26.86 0.00 -23.71
C LEU A 79 28.12 0.46 -24.44
N LYS A 80 28.94 1.33 -23.82
CA LYS A 80 30.24 1.80 -24.34
C LYS A 80 31.21 0.66 -24.69
N GLN A 81 31.17 -0.42 -23.92
CA GLN A 81 31.91 -1.65 -24.16
C GLN A 81 30.94 -2.81 -23.89
N PRO A 82 31.07 -3.95 -24.60
CA PRO A 82 30.32 -5.15 -24.24
C PRO A 82 30.53 -5.52 -22.77
N TRP A 83 29.53 -6.15 -22.18
CA TRP A 83 29.69 -6.78 -20.86
C TRP A 83 30.74 -7.90 -20.95
N LYS A 84 31.55 -8.04 -19.90
CA LYS A 84 32.63 -9.03 -19.84
C LYS A 84 32.21 -10.31 -19.13
N LEU A 85 31.41 -10.16 -18.08
CA LEU A 85 30.98 -11.27 -17.21
C LEU A 85 29.55 -11.69 -17.53
N THR A 86 28.69 -10.74 -17.91
CA THR A 86 27.30 -11.03 -18.29
C THR A 86 27.18 -11.35 -19.78
N LYS A 87 26.59 -12.50 -20.14
CA LYS A 87 26.33 -12.87 -21.54
C LYS A 87 25.07 -12.16 -22.07
N LEU A 88 25.11 -11.57 -23.27
CA LEU A 88 23.96 -10.97 -23.96
C LEU A 88 23.33 -11.99 -24.92
N VAL A 89 22.10 -12.38 -24.61
CA VAL A 89 21.26 -13.19 -25.49
C VAL A 89 20.25 -12.29 -26.18
N MET A 90 20.14 -12.37 -27.50
CA MET A 90 19.17 -11.57 -28.26
C MET A 90 17.97 -12.40 -28.69
N GLN A 91 16.77 -11.86 -28.48
CA GLN A 91 15.51 -12.52 -28.87
C GLN A 91 14.90 -11.87 -30.11
N GLN A 92 14.46 -12.68 -31.07
CA GLN A 92 13.69 -12.22 -32.22
C GLN A 92 12.27 -11.77 -31.82
N TYR A 93 11.77 -10.70 -32.44
CA TYR A 93 10.44 -10.15 -32.14
C TYR A 93 9.50 -9.98 -33.35
N SER A 94 9.97 -10.22 -34.57
CA SER A 94 9.18 -10.04 -35.80
C SER A 94 9.80 -10.80 -36.96
N LEU A 95 8.95 -11.28 -37.88
CA LEU A 95 9.34 -11.75 -39.22
C LEU A 95 9.28 -10.63 -40.28
N ALA A 96 8.34 -9.68 -40.10
CA ALA A 96 8.15 -8.56 -41.00
C ALA A 96 9.24 -7.49 -40.87
N LYS A 97 9.37 -6.65 -41.91
CA LYS A 97 10.27 -5.48 -41.96
C LYS A 97 11.73 -5.86 -41.73
N PRO A 98 12.34 -6.65 -42.64
CA PRO A 98 13.63 -7.30 -42.45
C PRO A 98 14.77 -6.32 -42.13
N LYS A 99 14.76 -5.10 -42.68
CA LYS A 99 15.74 -4.03 -42.37
C LYS A 99 15.77 -3.68 -40.87
N THR A 100 14.67 -3.91 -40.15
CA THR A 100 14.57 -3.69 -38.70
C THR A 100 14.80 -4.95 -37.88
N ALA A 101 14.42 -6.12 -38.38
CA ALA A 101 14.52 -7.40 -37.67
C ALA A 101 15.92 -8.04 -37.79
N TYR A 102 16.53 -7.99 -38.97
CA TYR A 102 17.78 -8.70 -39.34
C TYR A 102 18.89 -7.69 -39.69
N ASN A 103 19.36 -6.92 -38.71
CA ASN A 103 20.41 -5.93 -38.91
C ASN A 103 21.64 -6.15 -38.01
N ALA A 104 22.66 -5.32 -38.19
CA ALA A 104 23.95 -5.45 -37.53
C ALA A 104 23.93 -5.42 -35.99
N ARG A 105 22.78 -5.23 -35.34
CA ARG A 105 22.65 -5.38 -33.88
C ARG A 105 22.97 -6.80 -33.39
N TRP A 106 22.78 -7.83 -34.22
CA TRP A 106 23.00 -9.22 -33.84
C TRP A 106 24.48 -9.56 -33.59
N PHE A 107 25.42 -8.83 -34.21
CA PHE A 107 26.86 -9.04 -34.05
C PHE A 107 27.36 -8.95 -32.60
N THR A 108 26.62 -8.26 -31.73
CA THR A 108 27.02 -8.04 -30.34
C THR A 108 26.47 -9.07 -29.37
N ALA A 109 25.64 -10.00 -29.83
CA ALA A 109 25.07 -11.04 -28.98
C ALA A 109 25.96 -12.29 -28.96
N GLU A 110 26.03 -12.95 -27.81
CA GLU A 110 26.63 -14.26 -27.65
C GLU A 110 25.77 -15.34 -28.31
N ARG A 111 24.43 -15.18 -28.25
CA ARG A 111 23.49 -16.07 -28.92
C ARG A 111 22.22 -15.34 -29.37
N GLY A 112 21.67 -15.70 -30.53
CA GLY A 112 20.35 -15.30 -31.00
C GLY A 112 19.31 -16.39 -30.83
N LEU A 113 18.17 -16.08 -30.20
CA LEU A 113 16.98 -16.93 -30.13
C LEU A 113 16.08 -16.56 -31.31
N VAL A 114 15.95 -17.48 -32.26
CA VAL A 114 15.25 -17.26 -33.53
C VAL A 114 14.06 -18.19 -33.68
N TYR A 115 13.08 -17.79 -34.48
CA TYR A 115 11.82 -18.53 -34.62
C TYR A 115 11.99 -19.88 -35.33
N GLY A 116 12.85 -19.96 -36.34
CA GLY A 116 13.05 -21.18 -37.14
C GLY A 116 14.11 -21.02 -38.21
N ALA A 117 14.16 -21.98 -39.14
CA ALA A 117 15.20 -22.11 -40.16
C ALA A 117 15.37 -20.86 -41.04
N TYR A 118 14.27 -20.22 -41.46
CA TYR A 118 14.34 -18.97 -42.23
C TYR A 118 15.11 -17.85 -41.50
N SER A 119 14.87 -17.69 -40.19
CA SER A 119 15.53 -16.65 -39.41
C SER A 119 17.00 -17.00 -39.13
N GLU A 120 17.31 -18.30 -38.97
CA GLU A 120 18.68 -18.79 -38.87
C GLU A 120 19.49 -18.53 -40.15
N SER A 121 18.92 -18.75 -41.34
CA SER A 121 19.65 -18.53 -42.60
C SER A 121 20.08 -17.07 -42.79
N LEU A 122 19.36 -16.13 -42.19
CA LEU A 122 19.67 -14.70 -42.20
C LEU A 122 20.60 -14.28 -41.06
N ILE A 123 20.35 -14.75 -39.84
CA ILE A 123 21.05 -14.28 -38.63
C ILE A 123 22.31 -15.10 -38.31
N GLY A 124 22.36 -16.38 -38.67
CA GLY A 124 23.42 -17.33 -38.30
C GLY A 124 24.81 -16.96 -38.81
N GLN A 125 24.90 -16.05 -39.80
CA GLN A 125 26.17 -15.47 -40.24
C GLN A 125 26.69 -14.39 -39.29
N MET A 126 25.79 -13.69 -38.58
CA MET A 126 26.11 -12.55 -37.71
C MET A 126 26.37 -12.94 -36.26
N CYS A 127 25.70 -13.98 -35.75
CA CYS A 127 25.93 -14.56 -34.43
C CYS A 127 25.50 -16.02 -34.38
N GLN A 128 25.95 -16.77 -33.36
CA GLN A 128 25.45 -18.11 -33.11
C GLN A 128 23.95 -18.03 -32.79
N VAL A 129 23.14 -18.93 -33.34
CA VAL A 129 21.68 -18.94 -33.14
C VAL A 129 21.17 -20.28 -32.62
N SER A 130 20.00 -20.24 -32.00
CA SER A 130 19.20 -21.42 -31.67
C SER A 130 17.78 -21.22 -32.17
N GLN A 131 17.25 -22.22 -32.87
CA GLN A 131 15.85 -22.25 -33.27
C GLN A 131 15.01 -22.61 -32.04
N THR A 132 14.22 -21.66 -31.55
CA THR A 132 13.45 -21.80 -30.30
C THR A 132 11.97 -21.51 -30.48
N GLY A 133 11.52 -21.19 -31.69
CA GLY A 133 10.14 -20.78 -31.94
C GLY A 133 9.81 -19.44 -31.29
N ASN A 134 8.51 -19.18 -31.11
CA ASN A 134 8.02 -17.94 -30.52
C ASN A 134 7.32 -18.19 -29.18
N PRO A 135 8.04 -18.08 -28.03
CA PRO A 135 7.51 -18.34 -26.68
C PRO A 135 6.25 -17.56 -26.33
N ARG A 136 6.09 -16.36 -26.91
CA ARG A 136 4.91 -15.50 -26.72
C ARG A 136 3.58 -16.24 -26.92
N PHE A 137 3.55 -17.22 -27.83
CA PHE A 137 2.33 -17.94 -28.19
C PHE A 137 2.15 -19.27 -27.48
N ASP A 138 3.05 -19.69 -26.59
CA ASP A 138 2.86 -20.90 -25.80
C ASP A 138 1.51 -20.90 -25.06
N PRO A 139 1.03 -19.79 -24.44
CA PRO A 139 -0.28 -19.76 -23.81
C PRO A 139 -1.45 -19.99 -24.77
N TYR A 140 -1.29 -19.62 -26.04
CA TYR A 140 -2.32 -19.81 -27.06
C TYR A 140 -2.42 -21.29 -27.44
N PHE A 141 -1.30 -21.91 -27.82
CA PHE A 141 -1.30 -23.31 -28.28
C PHE A 141 -1.43 -24.34 -27.16
N GLU A 142 -1.08 -23.98 -25.93
CA GLU A 142 -1.22 -24.84 -24.75
C GLU A 142 -2.55 -24.61 -24.00
N HIS A 143 -3.45 -23.79 -24.55
CA HIS A 143 -4.75 -23.44 -23.95
C HIS A 143 -4.64 -22.88 -22.53
N ARG A 144 -3.63 -22.03 -22.30
CA ARG A 144 -3.34 -21.36 -21.02
C ARG A 144 -3.68 -19.86 -21.01
N LEU A 145 -4.46 -19.38 -21.97
CA LEU A 145 -5.01 -18.02 -21.89
C LEU A 145 -5.88 -17.88 -20.64
N ASN A 146 -5.86 -16.70 -20.01
CA ASN A 146 -6.62 -16.48 -18.79
C ASN A 146 -8.13 -16.47 -19.13
N PRO A 147 -8.93 -17.42 -18.60
CA PRO A 147 -10.35 -17.54 -18.98
C PRO A 147 -11.15 -16.31 -18.57
N ASP A 148 -10.90 -15.75 -17.38
CA ASP A 148 -11.60 -14.56 -16.89
C ASP A 148 -11.32 -13.34 -17.81
N ARG A 149 -10.11 -13.24 -18.37
CA ARG A 149 -9.76 -12.18 -19.34
C ARG A 149 -10.39 -12.41 -20.70
N LEU A 150 -10.45 -13.66 -21.14
CA LEU A 150 -11.10 -14.03 -22.38
C LEU A 150 -12.61 -13.78 -22.30
N ASP A 151 -13.25 -14.09 -21.17
CA ASP A 151 -14.67 -13.83 -20.93
C ASP A 151 -14.97 -12.32 -20.88
N LEU A 152 -14.06 -11.50 -20.35
CA LEU A 152 -14.18 -10.05 -20.42
C LEU A 152 -14.14 -9.53 -21.86
N VAL A 153 -13.32 -10.13 -22.73
CA VAL A 153 -13.32 -9.80 -24.17
C VAL A 153 -14.64 -10.23 -24.78
N ARG A 154 -15.06 -11.49 -24.58
CA ARG A 154 -16.31 -12.06 -25.11
C ARG A 154 -17.56 -11.32 -24.66
N SER A 155 -17.61 -10.82 -23.43
CA SER A 155 -18.75 -10.05 -22.89
C SER A 155 -19.01 -8.73 -23.62
N ARG A 156 -18.06 -8.26 -24.42
CA ARG A 156 -18.17 -7.06 -25.25
C ARG A 156 -18.57 -7.38 -26.69
N LEU A 157 -18.66 -8.66 -27.04
CA LEU A 157 -18.99 -9.15 -28.36
C LEU A 157 -20.45 -9.62 -28.38
N ASP A 158 -21.08 -9.48 -29.53
CA ASP A 158 -22.35 -10.14 -29.82
C ASP A 158 -22.08 -11.62 -30.16
N PRO A 159 -22.56 -12.58 -29.35
CA PRO A 159 -22.27 -14.00 -29.55
C PRO A 159 -22.87 -14.57 -30.85
N GLU A 160 -23.85 -13.90 -31.45
CA GLU A 160 -24.46 -14.32 -32.71
C GLU A 160 -23.66 -13.84 -33.94
N LYS A 161 -22.69 -12.94 -33.74
CA LYS A 161 -21.88 -12.35 -34.82
C LYS A 161 -20.48 -12.96 -34.88
N LYS A 162 -19.98 -13.10 -36.11
CA LYS A 162 -18.57 -13.42 -36.39
C LYS A 162 -17.67 -12.25 -36.01
N THR A 163 -16.38 -12.50 -35.76
CA THR A 163 -15.43 -11.47 -35.30
C THR A 163 -14.34 -11.18 -36.33
N LEU A 164 -14.28 -9.93 -36.77
CA LEU A 164 -13.23 -9.39 -37.63
C LEU A 164 -12.26 -8.57 -36.79
N VAL A 165 -10.97 -8.88 -36.86
CA VAL A 165 -9.92 -8.10 -36.17
C VAL A 165 -9.06 -7.34 -37.18
N TYR A 166 -9.07 -6.02 -37.07
CA TYR A 166 -8.27 -5.12 -37.90
C TYR A 166 -6.99 -4.66 -37.19
N LEU A 167 -5.84 -4.96 -37.80
CA LEU A 167 -4.49 -4.75 -37.27
C LEU A 167 -3.62 -3.86 -38.18
N PRO A 168 -3.86 -2.53 -38.22
CA PRO A 168 -3.08 -1.62 -39.05
C PRO A 168 -1.64 -1.42 -38.54
N THR A 169 -0.73 -1.07 -39.45
CA THR A 169 0.61 -0.58 -39.12
C THR A 169 0.59 0.86 -38.62
N TRP A 170 1.77 1.39 -38.27
CA TRP A 170 1.95 2.77 -37.84
C TRP A 170 2.92 3.55 -38.74
N GLY A 171 2.59 4.82 -38.93
CA GLY A 171 3.31 5.78 -39.76
C GLY A 171 2.82 5.74 -41.20
N ASP A 172 3.68 6.13 -42.14
CA ASP A 172 3.37 6.34 -43.56
C ASP A 172 2.91 5.07 -44.33
N LEU A 173 2.87 3.90 -43.66
CA LEU A 173 2.34 2.64 -44.21
C LEU A 173 0.96 2.26 -43.67
N SER A 174 0.39 3.05 -42.74
CA SER A 174 -0.90 2.76 -42.11
C SER A 174 -2.06 3.04 -43.07
N THR A 175 -2.97 2.08 -43.20
CA THR A 175 -4.21 2.22 -43.98
C THR A 175 -5.43 2.60 -43.14
N SER A 176 -5.24 2.92 -41.85
CA SER A 176 -6.31 3.25 -40.89
C SER A 176 -7.30 4.30 -41.42
N ASP A 177 -6.80 5.42 -41.94
CA ASP A 177 -7.65 6.52 -42.43
C ASP A 177 -8.42 6.13 -43.72
N ALA A 178 -7.85 5.25 -44.53
CA ALA A 178 -8.45 4.81 -45.77
C ALA A 178 -9.54 3.74 -45.56
N PHE A 179 -9.34 2.80 -44.63
CA PHE A 179 -10.21 1.62 -44.50
C PHE A 179 -11.15 1.64 -43.28
N ALA A 180 -10.98 2.56 -42.31
CA ALA A 180 -11.82 2.60 -41.12
C ALA A 180 -13.33 2.72 -41.42
N THR A 181 -13.73 3.57 -42.38
CA THR A 181 -15.15 3.73 -42.76
C THR A 181 -15.70 2.47 -43.44
N ALA A 182 -14.93 1.84 -44.32
CA ALA A 182 -15.34 0.61 -45.00
C ALA A 182 -15.53 -0.53 -43.98
N LEU A 183 -14.63 -0.66 -43.01
CA LEU A 183 -14.72 -1.62 -41.92
C LEU A 183 -15.89 -1.31 -40.96
N GLY A 184 -16.26 -0.04 -40.79
CA GLY A 184 -17.47 0.36 -40.05
C GLY A 184 -18.75 -0.27 -40.61
N GLY A 185 -18.84 -0.44 -41.93
CA GLY A 185 -19.98 -1.07 -42.61
C GLY A 185 -20.16 -2.56 -42.32
N PHE A 186 -19.23 -3.22 -41.62
CA PHE A 186 -19.35 -4.63 -41.22
C PHE A 186 -20.05 -4.79 -39.87
N SER A 187 -20.25 -3.70 -39.10
CA SER A 187 -20.69 -3.75 -37.70
C SER A 187 -22.09 -4.36 -37.49
N ASP A 188 -22.93 -4.38 -38.53
CA ASP A 188 -24.27 -4.96 -38.48
C ASP A 188 -24.24 -6.50 -38.37
N GLU A 189 -23.22 -7.15 -38.92
CA GLU A 189 -23.11 -8.62 -39.02
C GLU A 189 -21.84 -9.19 -38.36
N PHE A 190 -20.83 -8.35 -38.15
CA PHE A 190 -19.59 -8.71 -37.49
C PHE A 190 -19.36 -7.89 -36.21
N ASN A 191 -18.72 -8.52 -35.23
CA ASN A 191 -17.96 -7.82 -34.21
C ASN A 191 -16.66 -7.29 -34.84
N VAL A 192 -16.58 -5.99 -35.10
CA VAL A 192 -15.40 -5.37 -35.73
C VAL A 192 -14.48 -4.77 -34.69
N ILE A 193 -13.34 -5.41 -34.45
CA ILE A 193 -12.34 -4.97 -33.47
C ILE A 193 -11.20 -4.24 -34.17
N VAL A 194 -10.93 -3.00 -33.77
CA VAL A 194 -9.78 -2.22 -34.26
C VAL A 194 -8.71 -2.14 -33.18
N ARG A 195 -7.52 -2.67 -33.48
CA ARG A 195 -6.33 -2.55 -32.62
C ARG A 195 -5.22 -1.77 -33.30
N PRO A 196 -5.10 -0.46 -33.00
CA PRO A 196 -3.97 0.35 -33.44
C PRO A 196 -2.64 -0.21 -32.92
N HIS A 197 -1.56 0.15 -33.58
CA HIS A 197 -0.21 -0.25 -33.17
C HIS A 197 0.12 0.25 -31.74
N HIS A 198 0.88 -0.54 -30.98
CA HIS A 198 1.22 -0.25 -29.57
C HIS A 198 2.00 1.07 -29.34
N LEU A 199 2.53 1.70 -30.39
CA LEU A 199 3.18 3.02 -30.33
C LEU A 199 2.27 4.17 -30.78
N SER A 200 1.17 3.89 -31.48
CA SER A 200 0.22 4.92 -31.98
C SER A 200 -0.88 5.23 -30.96
N SER A 201 -1.25 4.25 -30.12
CA SER A 201 -2.25 4.41 -29.04
C SER A 201 -1.95 5.52 -28.03
N ILE A 202 -0.70 5.98 -27.94
CA ILE A 202 -0.26 7.10 -27.08
C ILE A 202 -0.59 8.45 -27.72
N ARG A 203 -0.68 8.52 -29.06
CA ARG A 203 -0.85 9.75 -29.85
C ARG A 203 -2.28 9.91 -30.37
N ASP A 204 -2.91 8.81 -30.76
CA ASP A 204 -4.28 8.80 -31.32
C ASP A 204 -5.37 9.12 -30.28
N LYS A 205 -5.03 9.13 -28.98
CA LYS A 205 -5.94 9.63 -27.92
C LYS A 205 -6.26 11.13 -28.06
N GLU A 206 -5.46 11.88 -28.82
CA GLU A 206 -5.59 13.34 -28.95
C GLU A 206 -6.24 13.80 -30.28
N ASP A 207 -6.21 12.99 -31.37
CA ASP A 207 -6.53 13.48 -32.73
C ASP A 207 -7.58 12.67 -33.56
N GLY A 208 -8.12 11.52 -33.11
CA GLY A 208 -8.93 10.64 -33.99
C GLY A 208 -10.47 10.64 -33.78
N ALA A 209 -11.25 10.96 -34.83
CA ALA A 209 -12.69 10.72 -34.87
C ALA A 209 -13.00 9.21 -34.86
N ARG A 210 -13.53 8.68 -33.76
CA ARG A 210 -13.93 7.27 -33.66
C ARG A 210 -15.20 7.02 -34.48
N SER A 211 -15.19 5.99 -35.31
CA SER A 211 -16.37 5.60 -36.09
C SER A 211 -17.36 4.83 -35.21
N SER A 212 -18.65 5.13 -35.35
CA SER A 212 -19.73 4.43 -34.64
C SER A 212 -19.81 2.96 -35.08
N GLY A 213 -20.05 2.05 -34.13
CA GLY A 213 -20.20 0.61 -34.39
C GLY A 213 -18.92 -0.23 -34.22
N LEU A 214 -17.74 0.41 -34.17
CA LEU A 214 -16.46 -0.28 -34.01
C LEU A 214 -16.08 -0.50 -32.54
N ILE A 215 -15.48 -1.66 -32.24
CA ILE A 215 -14.93 -2.00 -30.93
C ILE A 215 -13.43 -1.67 -30.93
N TYR A 216 -13.04 -0.64 -30.19
CA TYR A 216 -11.63 -0.24 -30.10
C TYR A 216 -10.89 -1.04 -29.03
N ALA A 217 -9.64 -1.41 -29.29
CA ALA A 217 -8.82 -2.21 -28.38
C ALA A 217 -8.64 -1.59 -26.98
N ASP A 218 -8.76 -0.26 -26.85
CA ASP A 218 -8.68 0.44 -25.57
C ASP A 218 -9.97 0.39 -24.73
N SER A 219 -11.06 -0.15 -25.30
CA SER A 219 -12.30 -0.45 -24.57
C SER A 219 -12.18 -1.72 -23.71
N PHE A 220 -11.20 -2.57 -23.99
CA PHE A 220 -10.92 -3.77 -23.20
C PHE A 220 -10.10 -3.44 -21.95
N PRO A 221 -10.28 -4.19 -20.84
CA PRO A 221 -9.45 -4.05 -19.66
C PRO A 221 -7.95 -4.25 -19.99
N PRO A 222 -7.04 -3.48 -19.37
CA PRO A 222 -5.61 -3.67 -19.53
C PRO A 222 -5.19 -5.12 -19.27
N MET A 223 -4.34 -5.66 -20.14
CA MET A 223 -3.79 -7.01 -20.04
C MET A 223 -2.41 -7.05 -20.68
N LEU A 224 -1.56 -7.95 -20.20
CA LEU A 224 -0.16 -8.05 -20.64
C LEU A 224 -0.03 -8.23 -22.16
N ASP A 225 -0.83 -9.12 -22.75
CA ASP A 225 -0.90 -9.28 -24.21
C ASP A 225 -2.34 -9.46 -24.69
N LEU A 226 -2.96 -8.35 -25.08
CA LEU A 226 -4.27 -8.34 -25.72
C LEU A 226 -4.26 -9.09 -27.07
N GLY A 227 -3.11 -9.19 -27.74
CA GLY A 227 -3.02 -9.82 -29.05
C GLY A 227 -3.46 -11.25 -29.08
N LEU A 228 -3.02 -12.05 -28.10
CA LEU A 228 -3.38 -13.47 -28.05
C LEU A 228 -4.89 -13.68 -27.86
N HIS A 229 -5.52 -12.83 -27.06
CA HIS A 229 -6.97 -12.89 -26.82
C HIS A 229 -7.76 -12.47 -28.05
N LEU A 230 -7.27 -11.48 -28.81
CA LEU A 230 -7.89 -11.09 -30.08
C LEU A 230 -7.74 -12.18 -31.14
N GLN A 231 -6.58 -12.86 -31.21
CA GLN A 231 -6.44 -14.00 -32.10
C GLN A 231 -7.41 -15.13 -31.71
N GLU A 232 -7.60 -15.39 -30.41
CA GLU A 232 -8.53 -16.43 -29.94
C GLU A 232 -9.98 -16.19 -30.41
N VAL A 233 -10.46 -14.95 -30.35
CA VAL A 233 -11.85 -14.61 -30.74
C VAL A 233 -12.00 -14.31 -32.23
N ALA A 234 -10.93 -14.08 -32.98
CA ALA A 234 -11.00 -13.73 -34.40
C ALA A 234 -11.45 -14.91 -35.26
N ASP A 235 -12.43 -14.67 -36.14
CA ASP A 235 -12.74 -15.53 -37.28
C ASP A 235 -11.90 -15.15 -38.50
N VAL A 236 -11.58 -13.87 -38.67
CA VAL A 236 -10.76 -13.34 -39.77
C VAL A 236 -9.95 -12.11 -39.33
N VAL A 237 -8.75 -11.97 -39.87
CA VAL A 237 -7.85 -10.84 -39.61
C VAL A 237 -7.68 -10.01 -40.87
N VAL A 238 -7.89 -8.70 -40.75
CA VAL A 238 -7.55 -7.73 -41.79
C VAL A 238 -6.33 -6.95 -41.34
N SER A 239 -5.31 -6.84 -42.18
CA SER A 239 -4.09 -6.10 -41.86
C SER A 239 -3.46 -5.55 -43.12
N ASP A 240 -2.61 -4.54 -42.97
CA ASP A 240 -1.81 -4.00 -44.06
C ASP A 240 -0.48 -4.77 -44.19
N MET A 241 0.61 -4.21 -43.67
CA MET A 241 1.98 -4.73 -43.73
C MET A 241 2.56 -4.89 -42.32
N SER A 242 1.70 -5.32 -41.39
CA SER A 242 2.02 -5.47 -39.98
C SER A 242 2.77 -6.77 -39.72
N GLY A 243 3.68 -6.77 -38.74
CA GLY A 243 4.23 -8.03 -38.22
C GLY A 243 3.15 -8.96 -37.64
N ALA A 244 2.00 -8.40 -37.29
CA ALA A 244 0.85 -9.16 -36.79
C ALA A 244 0.19 -10.06 -37.84
N ILE A 245 0.51 -9.94 -39.13
CA ILE A 245 0.05 -10.92 -40.13
C ILE A 245 0.63 -12.30 -39.82
N PHE A 246 1.92 -12.36 -39.45
CA PHE A 246 2.56 -13.62 -39.10
C PHE A 246 2.05 -14.16 -37.76
N ASP A 247 1.62 -13.29 -36.85
CA ASP A 247 0.91 -13.71 -35.63
C ASP A 247 -0.42 -14.42 -35.99
N ALA A 248 -1.19 -13.88 -36.94
CA ALA A 248 -2.45 -14.44 -37.40
C ALA A 248 -2.26 -15.78 -38.15
N LEU A 249 -1.31 -15.83 -39.08
CA LEU A 249 -0.94 -17.08 -39.78
C LEU A 249 -0.50 -18.16 -38.79
N TYR A 250 0.33 -17.79 -37.81
CA TYR A 250 0.79 -18.71 -36.80
C TYR A 250 -0.36 -19.30 -35.98
N CYS A 251 -1.39 -18.49 -35.67
CA CYS A 251 -2.65 -18.88 -35.04
C CYS A 251 -3.70 -19.49 -35.99
N ARG A 252 -3.36 -19.78 -37.25
CA ARG A 252 -4.26 -20.35 -38.28
C ARG A 252 -5.48 -19.50 -38.58
N LYS A 253 -5.31 -18.18 -38.55
CA LYS A 253 -6.39 -17.23 -38.88
C LYS A 253 -6.31 -16.84 -40.35
N PRO A 254 -7.44 -16.81 -41.07
CA PRO A 254 -7.46 -16.25 -42.41
C PRO A 254 -7.07 -14.77 -42.36
N VAL A 255 -6.23 -14.37 -43.32
CA VAL A 255 -5.71 -13.00 -43.42
C VAL A 255 -6.15 -12.36 -44.71
N VAL A 256 -6.75 -11.18 -44.64
CA VAL A 256 -6.94 -10.27 -45.79
C VAL A 256 -5.91 -9.15 -45.66
N LEU A 257 -5.16 -8.92 -46.75
CA LEU A 257 -4.18 -7.86 -46.82
C LEU A 257 -4.79 -6.63 -47.49
N VAL A 258 -4.62 -5.46 -46.88
CA VAL A 258 -5.10 -4.18 -47.43
C VAL A 258 -3.94 -3.24 -47.70
N GLY A 259 -4.01 -2.45 -48.77
CA GLY A 259 -2.93 -1.53 -49.12
C GLY A 259 -3.35 -0.45 -50.11
N ASP A 260 -2.35 0.27 -50.58
CA ASP A 260 -2.46 1.28 -51.63
C ASP A 260 -1.80 0.76 -52.91
N GLU A 261 -2.41 0.97 -54.08
CA GLU A 261 -1.89 0.55 -55.40
C GLU A 261 -0.57 1.24 -55.73
N ASP A 262 -0.38 2.47 -55.24
CA ASP A 262 0.78 3.31 -55.55
C ASP A 262 1.93 3.18 -54.54
N ALA A 263 1.89 2.17 -53.64
CA ALA A 263 2.90 2.01 -52.60
C ALA A 263 4.26 1.55 -53.15
N ASP A 264 5.21 2.49 -53.29
CA ASP A 264 6.60 2.19 -53.67
C ASP A 264 7.44 1.72 -52.46
N PHE A 265 7.83 0.45 -52.47
CA PHE A 265 8.70 -0.15 -51.45
C PHE A 265 10.19 -0.09 -51.81
N ALA A 266 10.54 0.25 -53.05
CA ALA A 266 11.90 0.33 -53.56
C ALA A 266 12.61 1.60 -53.05
N GLY A 267 13.14 1.51 -51.83
CA GLY A 267 13.80 2.63 -51.13
C GLY A 267 13.20 2.95 -49.77
N HIS A 268 12.14 2.24 -49.36
CA HIS A 268 11.51 2.44 -48.07
C HIS A 268 12.46 2.09 -46.90
N ARG A 269 12.37 2.85 -45.80
CA ARG A 269 13.31 2.76 -44.66
C ARG A 269 13.17 1.47 -43.84
N LYS A 270 12.00 0.80 -43.89
CA LYS A 270 11.68 -0.35 -43.02
C LYS A 270 11.55 -1.69 -43.76
N ALA A 271 11.23 -1.67 -45.05
CA ALA A 271 11.00 -2.85 -45.87
C ALA A 271 11.55 -2.62 -47.29
N ASP A 272 11.67 -3.69 -48.06
CA ASP A 272 11.92 -3.72 -49.50
C ASP A 272 11.23 -4.96 -50.06
N ASP A 273 11.28 -5.14 -51.38
CA ASP A 273 10.58 -6.21 -52.10
C ASP A 273 10.96 -7.63 -51.65
N SER A 274 12.08 -7.80 -50.95
CA SER A 274 12.50 -9.10 -50.41
C SER A 274 11.74 -9.50 -49.13
N ALA A 275 11.08 -8.55 -48.46
CA ALA A 275 10.35 -8.82 -47.22
C ALA A 275 9.22 -9.85 -47.45
N LEU A 276 9.06 -10.80 -46.51
CA LEU A 276 8.10 -11.90 -46.66
C LEU A 276 6.66 -11.40 -46.86
N GLU A 277 6.28 -10.32 -46.18
CA GLU A 277 4.96 -9.69 -46.32
C GLU A 277 4.69 -9.12 -47.72
N ILE A 278 5.73 -8.96 -48.54
CA ILE A 278 5.67 -8.51 -49.93
C ILE A 278 5.90 -9.70 -50.88
N SER A 279 7.06 -10.35 -50.78
CA SER A 279 7.48 -11.41 -51.72
C SER A 279 6.62 -12.67 -51.64
N GLN A 280 6.07 -12.99 -50.47
CA GLN A 280 5.24 -14.17 -50.24
C GLN A 280 3.75 -13.81 -50.10
N ARG A 281 3.31 -12.62 -50.52
CA ARG A 281 1.93 -12.13 -50.36
C ARG A 281 0.87 -13.10 -50.89
N HIS A 282 1.16 -13.72 -52.04
CA HIS A 282 0.32 -14.73 -52.68
C HIS A 282 0.11 -16.00 -51.84
N ARG A 283 0.97 -16.27 -50.85
CA ARG A 283 0.84 -17.37 -49.88
C ARG A 283 0.22 -16.94 -48.56
N ILE A 284 -0.02 -15.64 -48.33
CA ILE A 284 -0.57 -15.10 -47.08
C ILE A 284 -2.09 -15.00 -47.18
N GLY A 285 -2.59 -14.32 -48.20
CA GLY A 285 -4.03 -14.12 -48.40
C GLY A 285 -4.33 -13.14 -49.52
N PRO A 286 -5.62 -12.86 -49.79
CA PRO A 286 -6.02 -11.90 -50.82
C PRO A 286 -5.51 -10.49 -50.48
N TYR A 287 -4.99 -9.79 -51.49
CA TYR A 287 -4.50 -8.42 -51.36
C TYR A 287 -5.44 -7.43 -52.04
N MET A 288 -6.02 -6.53 -51.26
CA MET A 288 -7.08 -5.63 -51.67
C MET A 288 -6.61 -4.16 -51.60
N THR A 289 -6.93 -3.44 -52.68
CA THR A 289 -6.73 -2.00 -52.80
C THR A 289 -8.06 -1.27 -52.97
N ASP A 290 -9.03 -1.92 -53.63
CA ASP A 290 -10.43 -1.49 -53.66
C ASP A 290 -11.18 -1.87 -52.37
N LYS A 291 -11.89 -0.90 -51.80
CA LYS A 291 -12.72 -1.06 -50.60
C LYS A 291 -14.04 -1.74 -50.90
N GLY A 292 -14.54 -1.65 -52.14
CA GLY A 292 -15.85 -2.18 -52.54
C GLY A 292 -15.95 -3.71 -52.46
N ASP A 293 -14.84 -4.39 -52.76
CA ASP A 293 -14.78 -5.86 -52.75
C ASP A 293 -14.44 -6.48 -51.39
N LEU A 294 -14.04 -5.67 -50.41
CA LEU A 294 -13.56 -6.15 -49.11
C LEU A 294 -14.58 -7.04 -48.41
N ARG A 295 -15.87 -6.70 -48.50
CA ARG A 295 -16.96 -7.45 -47.84
C ARG A 295 -17.10 -8.85 -48.42
N ARG A 296 -17.21 -8.96 -49.75
CA ARG A 296 -17.33 -10.23 -50.45
C ARG A 296 -16.16 -11.15 -50.14
N VAL A 297 -14.93 -10.61 -50.18
CA VAL A 297 -13.71 -11.39 -49.92
C VAL A 297 -13.63 -11.86 -48.47
N VAL A 298 -14.02 -11.02 -47.50
CA VAL A 298 -14.09 -11.42 -46.09
C VAL A 298 -15.11 -12.54 -45.88
N ASP A 299 -16.32 -12.41 -46.44
CA ASP A 299 -17.38 -13.41 -46.30
C ASP A 299 -16.94 -14.76 -46.90
N GLU A 300 -16.39 -14.76 -48.13
CA GLU A 300 -15.84 -15.95 -48.79
C GLU A 300 -14.75 -16.62 -47.95
N LEU A 301 -13.85 -15.83 -47.36
CA LEU A 301 -12.70 -16.34 -46.61
C LEU A 301 -13.08 -16.90 -45.23
N VAL A 302 -14.13 -16.37 -44.60
CA VAL A 302 -14.70 -16.89 -43.35
C VAL A 302 -15.43 -18.21 -43.57
N GLU A 303 -16.12 -18.36 -44.70
CA GLU A 303 -16.80 -19.61 -45.07
C GLU A 303 -15.83 -20.70 -45.52
N HIS A 304 -14.83 -20.34 -46.31
CA HIS A 304 -13.83 -21.26 -46.85
C HIS A 304 -12.45 -20.60 -46.87
N HIS A 305 -11.45 -21.26 -46.27
CA HIS A 305 -10.08 -20.75 -46.18
C HIS A 305 -9.15 -21.42 -47.23
N PRO A 306 -9.10 -20.97 -48.50
CA PRO A 306 -8.30 -21.62 -49.55
C PRO A 306 -6.79 -21.52 -49.33
N TYR A 307 -6.34 -20.57 -48.48
CA TYR A 307 -4.92 -20.36 -48.19
C TYR A 307 -4.37 -21.26 -47.08
N HIS A 308 -5.16 -22.18 -46.50
CA HIS A 308 -4.78 -22.89 -45.28
C HIS A 308 -3.45 -23.66 -45.44
N ASP A 309 -3.35 -24.50 -46.46
CA ASP A 309 -2.18 -25.37 -46.63
C ASP A 309 -0.91 -24.58 -47.00
N VAL A 310 -1.05 -23.51 -47.81
CA VAL A 310 0.08 -22.63 -48.15
C VAL A 310 0.50 -21.74 -46.99
N ASN A 311 -0.43 -21.34 -46.12
CA ASN A 311 -0.15 -20.67 -44.85
C ASN A 311 0.62 -21.60 -43.91
N GLU A 312 0.17 -22.84 -43.72
CA GLU A 312 0.85 -23.82 -42.86
C GLU A 312 2.29 -24.09 -43.35
N ALA A 313 2.49 -24.29 -44.66
CA ALA A 313 3.83 -24.46 -45.22
C ALA A 313 4.73 -23.24 -44.97
N LEU A 314 4.20 -22.02 -45.11
CA LEU A 314 4.96 -20.80 -44.80
C LEU A 314 5.30 -20.68 -43.30
N VAL A 315 4.39 -21.12 -42.43
CA VAL A 315 4.62 -21.19 -40.99
C VAL A 315 5.72 -22.19 -40.65
N GLU A 316 5.73 -23.39 -41.23
CA GLU A 316 6.76 -24.41 -41.02
C GLU A 316 8.15 -23.97 -41.50
N GLU A 317 8.23 -23.16 -42.56
CA GLU A 317 9.49 -22.54 -43.02
C GLU A 317 10.03 -21.51 -42.01
N CYS A 318 9.13 -20.80 -41.31
CA CYS A 318 9.47 -19.67 -40.46
C CYS A 318 9.61 -20.00 -38.97
N PHE A 319 8.89 -21.02 -38.48
CA PHE A 319 8.78 -21.38 -37.08
C PHE A 319 9.11 -22.85 -36.87
N VAL A 320 9.96 -23.15 -35.89
CA VAL A 320 10.41 -24.53 -35.61
C VAL A 320 9.29 -25.41 -35.04
N GLN A 321 8.40 -24.84 -34.22
CA GLN A 321 7.26 -25.56 -33.62
C GLN A 321 6.23 -24.58 -33.05
N ARG A 322 5.04 -25.08 -32.71
CA ARG A 322 3.99 -24.40 -31.93
C ARG A 322 3.94 -24.96 -30.50
N GLY A 323 3.91 -24.09 -29.49
CA GLY A 323 3.94 -24.48 -28.07
C GLY A 323 5.33 -24.95 -27.60
N GLY A 324 5.56 -25.01 -26.29
CA GLY A 324 6.82 -25.45 -25.69
C GLY A 324 8.06 -24.61 -26.05
N CYS A 325 7.90 -23.45 -26.68
CA CYS A 325 8.98 -22.63 -27.20
C CYS A 325 9.79 -21.96 -26.07
N GLY A 326 9.12 -21.58 -24.97
CA GLY A 326 9.76 -21.02 -23.78
C GLY A 326 10.79 -21.96 -23.15
N ALA A 327 10.51 -23.26 -23.13
CA ALA A 327 11.42 -24.28 -22.62
C ALA A 327 12.67 -24.42 -23.50
N LEU A 328 12.50 -24.42 -24.82
CA LEU A 328 13.61 -24.44 -25.78
C LEU A 328 14.50 -23.19 -25.63
N ALA A 329 13.87 -22.02 -25.53
CA ALA A 329 14.59 -20.77 -25.30
C ALA A 329 15.39 -20.79 -23.99
N ALA A 330 14.78 -21.28 -22.91
CA ALA A 330 15.45 -21.39 -21.62
C ALA A 330 16.64 -22.36 -21.64
N ALA A 331 16.51 -23.51 -22.32
CA ALA A 331 17.61 -24.46 -22.50
C ALA A 331 18.78 -23.84 -23.27
N ALA A 332 18.49 -23.14 -24.38
CA ALA A 332 19.52 -22.45 -25.18
C ALA A 332 20.24 -21.34 -24.38
N ILE A 333 19.52 -20.64 -23.49
CA ILE A 333 20.12 -19.63 -22.61
C ILE A 333 21.07 -20.27 -21.59
N ARG A 334 20.69 -21.39 -20.97
CA ARG A 334 21.55 -22.12 -20.00
C ARG A 334 22.82 -22.63 -20.69
N GLU A 335 22.68 -23.23 -21.86
CA GLU A 335 23.81 -23.69 -22.69
C GLU A 335 24.79 -22.55 -23.00
N THR A 336 24.30 -21.33 -23.25
CA THR A 336 25.16 -20.15 -23.55
C THR A 336 26.04 -19.73 -22.38
N VAL A 337 25.62 -20.01 -21.15
CA VAL A 337 26.40 -19.70 -19.94
C VAL A 337 27.39 -20.82 -19.61
N GLU A 338 26.99 -22.08 -19.81
CA GLU A 338 27.80 -23.26 -19.49
C GLU A 338 28.89 -23.53 -20.52
N VAL A 339 28.63 -23.24 -21.79
CA VAL A 339 29.52 -23.53 -22.92
C VAL A 339 29.92 -22.22 -23.59
N GLU A 340 31.23 -22.01 -23.78
CA GLU A 340 31.70 -20.81 -24.48
C GLU A 340 31.20 -20.82 -25.94
N PRO A 341 30.45 -19.78 -26.37
CA PRO A 341 29.77 -19.79 -27.66
C PRO A 341 30.76 -19.74 -28.82
N ARG A 342 30.50 -20.57 -29.85
CA ARG A 342 31.30 -20.60 -31.08
C ARG A 342 30.87 -19.44 -31.98
N ARG A 343 31.74 -18.45 -32.11
CA ARG A 343 31.47 -17.27 -32.94
C ARG A 343 31.61 -17.59 -34.44
N PRO A 344 30.64 -17.21 -35.29
CA PRO A 344 30.81 -17.26 -36.73
C PRO A 344 32.01 -16.43 -37.20
N LEU A 345 32.59 -16.79 -38.35
CA LEU A 345 33.75 -16.08 -38.91
C LEU A 345 33.44 -14.60 -39.13
N LEU A 346 32.29 -14.28 -39.73
CA LEU A 346 31.89 -12.89 -39.96
C LEU A 346 31.73 -12.11 -38.65
N GLN A 347 31.20 -12.73 -37.58
CA GLN A 347 31.17 -12.12 -36.26
C GLN A 347 32.58 -11.82 -35.74
N THR A 348 33.52 -12.74 -35.94
CA THR A 348 34.90 -12.61 -35.44
C THR A 348 35.63 -11.44 -36.09
N TYR A 349 35.49 -11.25 -37.41
CA TYR A 349 36.19 -10.20 -38.16
C TYR A 349 35.45 -8.86 -38.17
N ALA A 350 34.12 -8.86 -38.27
CA ALA A 350 33.33 -7.65 -38.49
C ALA A 350 32.79 -7.03 -37.19
N ALA A 351 32.64 -7.81 -36.11
CA ALA A 351 32.05 -7.28 -34.88
C ALA A 351 32.80 -6.08 -34.28
N PRO A 352 34.15 -5.98 -34.26
CA PRO A 352 34.84 -4.81 -33.70
C PRO A 352 34.45 -3.49 -34.39
N ASP A 353 34.46 -3.46 -35.73
CA ASP A 353 34.19 -2.27 -36.54
C ASP A 353 32.72 -1.85 -36.47
N PHE A 354 31.80 -2.82 -36.61
CA PHE A 354 30.36 -2.57 -36.45
C PHE A 354 30.01 -2.19 -35.01
N SER A 355 30.69 -2.77 -34.01
CA SER A 355 30.47 -2.44 -32.60
C SER A 355 30.79 -0.98 -32.31
N ALA A 356 31.90 -0.45 -32.82
CA ALA A 356 32.32 0.93 -32.62
C ALA A 356 31.41 1.95 -33.35
N LEU A 357 31.03 1.67 -34.60
CA LEU A 357 30.15 2.55 -35.39
C LEU A 357 28.76 2.68 -34.76
N LEU A 358 28.14 1.54 -34.45
CA LEU A 358 26.79 1.48 -33.87
C LEU A 358 26.76 1.98 -32.42
N LEU A 359 27.88 1.88 -31.69
CA LEU A 359 28.03 2.41 -30.33
C LEU A 359 27.83 3.93 -30.28
N SER A 360 28.55 4.65 -31.14
CA SER A 360 28.51 6.11 -31.17
C SER A 360 27.08 6.63 -31.41
N ARG A 361 26.35 6.00 -32.33
CA ARG A 361 24.96 6.32 -32.68
C ARG A 361 23.99 6.00 -31.54
N SER A 362 24.13 4.84 -30.90
CA SER A 362 23.20 4.40 -29.85
C SER A 362 23.32 5.25 -28.58
N VAL A 363 24.55 5.59 -28.17
CA VAL A 363 24.79 6.48 -27.02
C VAL A 363 24.33 7.91 -27.31
N ALA A 364 24.57 8.42 -28.52
CA ALA A 364 24.08 9.74 -28.93
C ALA A 364 22.54 9.79 -28.93
N ALA A 365 21.87 8.77 -29.47
CA ALA A 365 20.41 8.66 -29.46
C ALA A 365 19.85 8.58 -28.03
N ALA A 366 20.47 7.82 -27.13
CA ALA A 366 20.08 7.74 -25.71
C ALA A 366 20.19 9.12 -25.02
N LYS A 367 21.30 9.84 -25.23
CA LYS A 367 21.48 11.21 -24.71
C LYS A 367 20.42 12.18 -25.25
N GLN A 368 20.11 12.11 -26.55
CA GLN A 368 19.09 12.95 -27.18
C GLN A 368 17.69 12.66 -26.62
N ARG A 369 17.33 11.38 -26.47
CA ARG A 369 16.05 10.94 -25.87
C ARG A 369 15.91 11.40 -24.43
N ARG A 370 16.96 11.25 -23.60
CA ARG A 370 16.97 11.75 -22.21
C ARG A 370 16.75 13.27 -22.13
N SER A 371 17.36 14.04 -23.05
CA SER A 371 17.13 15.49 -23.15
C SER A 371 15.67 15.82 -23.47
N LYS A 372 15.04 15.08 -24.39
CA LYS A 372 13.63 15.25 -24.76
C LYS A 372 12.68 14.87 -23.63
N SER A 373 12.88 13.72 -22.97
CA SER A 373 12.06 13.29 -21.82
C SER A 373 12.14 14.28 -20.65
N ARG A 374 13.33 14.86 -20.39
CA ARG A 374 13.50 15.89 -19.36
C ARG A 374 12.73 17.18 -19.68
N LYS A 375 12.64 17.57 -20.96
CA LYS A 375 11.82 18.72 -21.39
C LYS A 375 10.32 18.43 -21.23
N ASN A 376 9.86 17.25 -21.62
CA ASN A 376 8.45 16.86 -21.49
C ASN A 376 7.99 16.76 -20.02
N ARG A 377 8.81 16.23 -19.11
CA ARG A 377 8.46 16.23 -17.66
C ARG A 377 8.35 17.63 -17.06
N LEU A 378 9.11 18.60 -17.58
CA LEU A 378 9.02 19.98 -17.12
C LEU A 378 7.72 20.64 -17.62
N SER A 379 7.24 20.29 -18.82
CA SER A 379 5.95 20.78 -19.33
C SER A 379 4.75 20.12 -18.66
N GLU A 380 4.78 18.80 -18.43
CA GLU A 380 3.69 18.07 -17.74
C GLU A 380 3.52 18.52 -16.29
N ASN A 381 4.62 18.70 -15.54
CA ASN A 381 4.55 19.28 -14.18
C ASN A 381 4.00 20.72 -14.19
N GLY A 382 4.21 21.45 -15.28
CA GLY A 382 3.62 22.78 -15.50
C GLY A 382 2.11 22.71 -15.75
N GLN A 383 1.65 21.76 -16.57
CA GLN A 383 0.23 21.54 -16.86
C GLN A 383 -0.54 21.01 -15.64
N ASP A 384 0.04 20.11 -14.85
CA ASP A 384 -0.54 19.63 -13.59
C ASP A 384 -0.69 20.76 -12.54
N ALA A 385 0.23 21.74 -12.56
CA ALA A 385 0.13 22.93 -11.71
C ALA A 385 -0.97 23.90 -12.17
N VAL A 386 -1.20 23.99 -13.49
CA VAL A 386 -2.28 24.79 -14.09
C VAL A 386 -3.65 24.14 -13.84
N ALA A 387 -3.77 22.82 -13.98
CA ALA A 387 -4.99 22.06 -13.71
C ALA A 387 -5.44 22.16 -12.23
N LYS A 388 -4.50 22.29 -11.28
CA LYS A 388 -4.80 22.46 -9.85
C LYS A 388 -5.12 23.89 -9.42
N THR A 389 -4.85 24.88 -10.26
CA THR A 389 -5.06 26.31 -9.92
C THR A 389 -6.26 26.93 -10.63
N GLY A 390 -6.86 26.22 -11.60
CA GLY A 390 -8.08 26.66 -12.30
C GLY A 390 -7.88 27.89 -13.19
N ILE A 391 -6.63 28.26 -13.52
CA ILE A 391 -6.33 29.42 -14.35
C ILE A 391 -6.21 28.97 -15.81
N ALA A 392 -7.03 29.54 -16.70
CA ALA A 392 -7.00 29.23 -18.13
C ALA A 392 -5.63 29.53 -18.76
N ALA A 393 -5.19 28.67 -19.68
CA ALA A 393 -3.86 28.64 -20.30
C ALA A 393 -3.47 29.88 -21.15
N GLY A 394 -4.27 30.96 -21.16
CA GLY A 394 -4.12 32.09 -22.07
C GLY A 394 -3.49 33.38 -21.50
N GLN A 395 -3.05 33.43 -20.24
CA GLN A 395 -2.64 34.69 -19.59
C GLN A 395 -1.27 34.70 -18.91
N VAL A 396 -0.26 34.00 -19.45
CA VAL A 396 1.13 34.15 -18.99
C VAL A 396 2.02 34.61 -20.16
N PRO A 397 2.65 35.79 -20.11
CA PRO A 397 3.50 36.27 -21.20
C PRO A 397 4.72 35.37 -21.41
N MET A 398 4.88 34.87 -22.63
CA MET A 398 6.09 34.19 -23.12
C MET A 398 7.21 35.21 -23.37
N THR A 399 7.87 35.71 -22.32
CA THR A 399 9.16 36.39 -22.50
C THR A 399 10.08 36.14 -21.30
N ALA A 400 11.20 35.45 -21.59
CA ALA A 400 12.46 35.35 -20.82
C ALA A 400 12.88 33.92 -20.41
N TRP A 401 13.02 33.02 -21.39
CA TRP A 401 13.88 31.83 -21.23
C TRP A 401 14.74 31.63 -22.48
N SER A 402 15.59 32.62 -22.78
CA SER A 402 16.66 32.49 -23.76
C SER A 402 18.02 32.35 -23.07
N MET A 403 18.70 31.25 -23.38
CA MET A 403 20.16 31.08 -23.48
C MET A 403 21.06 31.71 -22.41
N ARG A 404 21.71 30.85 -21.62
CA ARG A 404 23.16 30.94 -21.32
C ARG A 404 23.69 29.60 -20.82
N THR A 405 24.29 28.85 -21.74
CA THR A 405 25.32 27.85 -21.44
C THR A 405 26.65 28.57 -21.32
N THR A 406 27.31 28.52 -20.16
CA THR A 406 28.78 28.46 -20.04
C THR A 406 29.21 28.23 -18.58
N GLN A 407 30.09 27.23 -18.42
CA GLN A 407 31.18 27.04 -17.45
C GLN A 407 31.11 27.69 -16.06
N GLY A 408 31.49 26.88 -15.06
CA GLY A 408 32.07 27.38 -13.81
C GLY A 408 31.48 26.73 -12.58
N GLU A 409 32.34 26.04 -11.83
CA GLU A 409 32.10 25.53 -10.50
C GLU A 409 31.53 26.60 -9.55
N ARG A 410 30.87 26.14 -8.47
CA ARG A 410 30.11 26.88 -7.43
C ARG A 410 28.63 27.07 -7.76
N GLY A 411 27.82 26.09 -7.37
CA GLY A 411 26.36 26.12 -7.47
C GLY A 411 25.65 25.42 -6.31
N GLY A 412 26.12 25.61 -5.07
CA GLY A 412 25.31 25.39 -3.88
C GLY A 412 24.48 26.65 -3.61
N GLN A 413 23.18 26.51 -3.38
CA GLN A 413 22.24 27.58 -3.00
C GLN A 413 21.64 28.46 -4.12
N ALA A 414 21.03 27.88 -5.16
CA ALA A 414 20.07 28.64 -5.99
C ALA A 414 18.83 27.86 -6.51
N ALA A 415 18.70 26.56 -6.23
CA ALA A 415 17.59 25.74 -6.75
C ALA A 415 16.42 25.52 -5.75
N ARG A 416 16.19 26.43 -4.79
CA ARG A 416 15.11 26.30 -3.77
C ARG A 416 13.89 27.20 -3.98
N LYS A 417 13.71 27.80 -5.17
CA LYS A 417 12.53 28.62 -5.50
C LYS A 417 11.79 28.11 -6.74
N ALA A 418 11.16 26.94 -6.61
CA ALA A 418 10.00 26.55 -7.39
C ALA A 418 9.19 25.56 -6.53
N GLY A 419 8.05 26.00 -6.03
CA GLY A 419 7.24 25.31 -5.03
C GLY A 419 6.44 24.13 -5.60
N ALA A 420 7.12 23.05 -5.98
CA ALA A 420 6.50 21.74 -6.11
C ALA A 420 6.94 20.90 -4.89
N GLU A 421 5.99 20.47 -4.06
CA GLU A 421 6.29 19.46 -3.03
C GLU A 421 6.83 18.19 -3.71
N PRO A 422 7.90 17.56 -3.18
CA PRO A 422 8.40 16.32 -3.74
C PRO A 422 7.34 15.21 -3.60
N VAL A 423 6.85 14.69 -4.74
CA VAL A 423 5.90 13.56 -4.79
C VAL A 423 6.50 12.36 -4.04
N THR A 424 5.83 11.85 -3.01
CA THR A 424 6.33 10.72 -2.21
C THR A 424 6.23 9.39 -2.96
N MET A 425 7.08 8.39 -2.66
CA MET A 425 6.98 7.05 -3.28
C MET A 425 5.59 6.42 -3.09
N LYS A 426 4.97 6.65 -1.92
CA LYS A 426 3.61 6.19 -1.62
C LYS A 426 2.57 6.77 -2.60
N ALA A 427 2.72 8.04 -2.97
CA ALA A 427 1.83 8.69 -3.92
C ALA A 427 2.02 8.12 -5.35
N LEU A 428 3.25 7.79 -5.75
CA LEU A 428 3.53 7.16 -7.05
C LEU A 428 2.91 5.78 -7.17
N VAL A 429 3.10 4.92 -6.16
CA VAL A 429 2.47 3.59 -6.12
C VAL A 429 0.95 3.70 -6.14
N LYS A 430 0.36 4.60 -5.34
CA LYS A 430 -1.09 4.80 -5.30
C LYS A 430 -1.68 5.35 -6.61
N SER A 431 -0.89 6.09 -7.40
CA SER A 431 -1.33 6.67 -8.67
C SER A 431 -1.02 5.78 -9.88
N GLY A 432 -0.59 4.53 -9.68
CA GLY A 432 -0.27 3.62 -10.78
C GLY A 432 1.01 3.98 -11.55
N ARG A 433 1.83 4.92 -11.03
CA ARG A 433 3.09 5.37 -11.66
C ARG A 433 4.23 4.41 -11.34
N PHE A 434 4.09 3.16 -11.76
CA PHE A 434 4.97 2.03 -11.44
C PHE A 434 6.44 2.29 -11.76
N PHE A 435 6.76 2.67 -13.00
CA PHE A 435 8.16 2.87 -13.42
C PHE A 435 8.86 3.97 -12.59
N GLU A 436 8.15 5.04 -12.26
CA GLU A 436 8.71 6.12 -11.46
C GLU A 436 8.92 5.74 -10.00
N ALA A 437 8.00 4.93 -9.43
CA ALA A 437 8.18 4.39 -8.08
C ALA A 437 9.44 3.52 -8.01
N GLY A 438 9.63 2.64 -9.00
CA GLY A 438 10.82 1.79 -9.12
C GLY A 438 12.11 2.59 -9.31
N LEU A 439 12.10 3.61 -10.19
CA LEU A 439 13.28 4.45 -10.40
C LEU A 439 13.67 5.23 -9.14
N LYS A 440 12.69 5.73 -8.37
CA LYS A 440 12.98 6.40 -7.09
C LYS A 440 13.59 5.47 -6.05
N LEU A 441 13.16 4.20 -6.03
CA LEU A 441 13.75 3.19 -5.17
C LEU A 441 15.21 2.92 -5.55
N GLU A 442 15.50 2.86 -6.86
CA GLU A 442 16.86 2.73 -7.39
C GLU A 442 17.74 3.98 -7.11
N GLU A 443 17.20 5.18 -7.26
CA GLU A 443 17.88 6.41 -6.85
C GLU A 443 18.16 6.44 -5.34
N TRP A 444 17.19 6.01 -4.52
CA TRP A 444 17.36 5.89 -3.08
C TRP A 444 18.47 4.88 -2.73
N SER A 445 18.56 3.76 -3.46
CA SER A 445 19.57 2.72 -3.25
C SER A 445 21.02 3.19 -3.41
N ARG A 446 21.23 4.26 -4.17
CA ARG A 446 22.55 4.85 -4.48
C ARG A 446 22.92 5.99 -3.54
N ARG A 447 22.04 6.36 -2.60
CA ARG A 447 22.32 7.41 -1.62
C ARG A 447 23.36 6.94 -0.59
N PRO A 448 24.02 7.89 0.11
CA PRO A 448 24.88 7.57 1.25
C PRO A 448 24.14 6.70 2.28
N GLN A 449 24.89 5.87 3.00
CA GLN A 449 24.36 4.87 3.92
C GLN A 449 23.35 5.43 4.93
N GLU A 450 23.65 6.56 5.56
CA GLU A 450 22.78 7.24 6.53
C GLU A 450 21.42 7.64 5.94
N ALA A 451 21.41 8.16 4.71
CA ALA A 451 20.19 8.56 4.02
C ALA A 451 19.33 7.36 3.58
N ARG A 452 19.96 6.19 3.38
CA ARG A 452 19.24 4.94 3.13
C ARG A 452 18.50 4.50 4.39
N ALA A 453 19.16 4.45 5.55
CA ALA A 453 18.58 4.01 6.81
C ALA A 453 17.25 4.72 7.18
N GLN A 454 17.15 6.04 6.94
CA GLN A 454 15.98 6.85 7.28
C GLN A 454 14.68 6.44 6.57
N ASN A 455 14.75 5.79 5.41
CA ASN A 455 13.57 5.39 4.63
C ASN A 455 13.51 3.87 4.33
N LEU A 456 14.31 3.06 5.03
CA LEU A 456 14.40 1.62 4.75
C LEU A 456 13.04 0.93 4.81
N LEU A 457 12.22 1.22 5.82
CA LEU A 457 10.90 0.60 5.95
C LEU A 457 9.96 0.96 4.78
N GLN A 458 10.05 2.19 4.27
CA GLN A 458 9.28 2.60 3.10
C GLN A 458 9.80 1.94 1.82
N ALA A 459 11.12 1.83 1.68
CA ALA A 459 11.76 1.10 0.59
C ALA A 459 11.34 -0.38 0.61
N HIS A 460 11.42 -1.06 1.76
CA HIS A 460 11.01 -2.46 1.95
C HIS A 460 9.51 -2.71 1.67
N ARG A 461 8.65 -1.74 2.00
CA ARG A 461 7.24 -1.78 1.58
C ARG A 461 7.08 -1.68 0.07
N THR A 462 7.81 -0.75 -0.53
CA THR A 462 7.77 -0.52 -1.98
C THR A 462 8.31 -1.73 -2.73
N THR A 463 9.40 -2.35 -2.26
CA THR A 463 9.99 -3.56 -2.88
C THR A 463 9.00 -4.71 -2.91
N SER A 464 8.16 -4.86 -1.88
CA SER A 464 7.07 -5.84 -1.87
C SER A 464 6.01 -5.50 -2.91
N SER A 465 5.51 -4.26 -2.93
CA SER A 465 4.41 -3.85 -3.83
C SER A 465 4.76 -3.84 -5.32
N ILE A 466 6.00 -3.50 -5.70
CA ILE A 466 6.44 -3.47 -7.11
C ILE A 466 7.28 -4.69 -7.51
N ARG A 467 7.43 -5.67 -6.62
CA ARG A 467 8.35 -6.82 -6.74
C ARG A 467 9.76 -6.42 -7.15
N PHE A 468 10.38 -5.52 -6.39
CA PHE A 468 11.73 -5.05 -6.74
C PHE A 468 12.77 -6.19 -6.67
N SER A 469 13.73 -6.20 -7.59
CA SER A 469 14.79 -7.22 -7.73
C SER A 469 15.39 -7.63 -6.39
N ARG A 470 15.32 -8.93 -6.09
CA ARG A 470 15.85 -9.50 -4.85
C ARG A 470 17.36 -9.40 -4.77
N THR A 471 18.06 -9.72 -5.85
CA THR A 471 19.51 -9.57 -5.93
C THR A 471 19.91 -8.13 -5.63
N ALA A 472 19.24 -7.15 -6.25
CA ALA A 472 19.51 -5.75 -5.99
C ALA A 472 19.16 -5.34 -4.54
N TRP A 473 18.05 -5.84 -3.99
CA TRP A 473 17.64 -5.56 -2.61
C TRP A 473 18.64 -6.10 -1.59
N ARG A 474 19.12 -7.33 -1.77
CA ARG A 474 20.15 -7.94 -0.94
C ARG A 474 21.43 -7.11 -0.96
N ASP A 475 21.89 -6.69 -2.13
CA ASP A 475 23.09 -5.85 -2.25
C ASP A 475 22.91 -4.49 -1.56
N ILE A 476 21.69 -3.95 -1.55
CA ILE A 476 21.36 -2.74 -0.79
C ILE A 476 21.51 -2.99 0.71
N LEU A 477 20.93 -4.08 1.22
CA LEU A 477 20.96 -4.43 2.63
C LEU A 477 22.37 -4.78 3.10
N ALA A 478 23.14 -5.57 2.35
CA ALA A 478 24.54 -5.86 2.67
C ALA A 478 25.35 -4.56 2.84
N ARG A 479 25.22 -3.63 1.88
CA ARG A 479 25.84 -2.29 1.97
C ARG A 479 25.30 -1.42 3.10
N LEU A 480 24.10 -1.71 3.60
CA LEU A 480 23.52 -1.02 4.74
C LEU A 480 24.04 -1.60 6.05
N PHE A 481 24.26 -2.91 6.13
CA PHE A 481 24.75 -3.66 7.29
C PHE A 481 26.27 -3.64 7.49
N HIS A 482 26.97 -2.60 7.02
CA HIS A 482 28.41 -2.39 7.28
C HIS A 482 28.66 -1.22 8.24
N GLY A 483 29.78 -1.22 8.95
CA GLY A 483 30.16 -0.11 9.84
C GLY A 483 29.12 0.15 10.94
N ALA A 484 28.64 1.40 11.05
CA ALA A 484 27.73 1.86 12.12
C ALA A 484 26.36 1.13 12.16
N TYR A 485 25.96 0.48 11.07
CA TYR A 485 24.71 -0.28 10.97
C TYR A 485 24.96 -1.79 10.86
N SER A 486 26.17 -2.27 11.18
CA SER A 486 26.46 -3.70 11.30
C SER A 486 25.47 -4.37 12.26
N PRO A 487 25.04 -5.63 12.04
CA PRO A 487 24.20 -6.36 12.98
C PRO A 487 24.71 -6.33 14.44
N SER A 488 26.02 -6.19 14.64
CA SER A 488 26.66 -6.07 15.95
C SER A 488 26.58 -4.68 16.61
N THR A 489 25.97 -3.67 15.96
CA THR A 489 25.75 -2.35 16.55
C THR A 489 24.29 -2.18 16.99
N ALA A 490 24.05 -1.25 17.92
CA ALA A 490 22.68 -0.95 18.38
C ALA A 490 21.76 -0.52 17.21
N ASP A 491 22.27 0.34 16.31
CA ASP A 491 21.54 0.77 15.11
C ASP A 491 21.24 -0.39 14.14
N GLY A 492 22.20 -1.32 13.97
CA GLY A 492 21.99 -2.52 13.16
C GLY A 492 20.99 -3.49 13.77
N ARG A 493 21.03 -3.72 15.09
CA ARG A 493 20.00 -4.51 15.80
C ARG A 493 18.62 -3.88 15.68
N ALA A 494 18.51 -2.56 15.83
CA ALA A 494 17.25 -1.85 15.59
C ALA A 494 16.78 -1.98 14.12
N LEU A 495 17.71 -2.06 13.17
CA LEU A 495 17.41 -2.29 11.76
C LEU A 495 16.86 -3.70 11.50
N LEU A 496 17.46 -4.74 12.10
CA LEU A 496 16.96 -6.12 12.05
C LEU A 496 15.53 -6.20 12.56
N GLN A 497 15.23 -5.54 13.69
CA GLN A 497 13.87 -5.49 14.23
C GLN A 497 12.86 -4.84 13.28
N ARG A 498 13.26 -3.81 12.51
CA ARG A 498 12.41 -3.17 11.49
C ARG A 498 12.16 -4.05 10.26
N LEU A 499 13.05 -5.00 9.99
CA LEU A 499 12.91 -6.00 8.93
C LEU A 499 12.15 -7.26 9.40
N GLY A 500 11.77 -7.33 10.68
CA GLY A 500 11.06 -8.49 11.25
C GLY A 500 11.97 -9.58 11.79
N MET A 501 13.29 -9.38 11.80
CA MET A 501 14.30 -10.33 12.30
C MET A 501 14.47 -10.21 13.82
N LEU A 502 13.39 -10.48 14.57
CA LEU A 502 13.34 -10.25 16.02
C LEU A 502 14.21 -11.21 16.81
N ARG A 503 14.13 -12.51 16.53
CA ARG A 503 14.95 -13.54 17.18
C ARG A 503 16.43 -13.38 16.83
N SER A 504 16.73 -12.91 15.63
CA SER A 504 18.08 -12.56 15.22
C SER A 504 18.64 -11.39 16.05
N ALA A 505 17.84 -10.35 16.28
CA ALA A 505 18.25 -9.23 17.12
C ALA A 505 18.42 -9.66 18.59
N GLU A 506 17.49 -10.46 19.12
CA GLU A 506 17.51 -11.04 20.47
C GLU A 506 18.81 -11.84 20.72
N ALA A 507 19.12 -12.78 19.82
CA ALA A 507 20.32 -13.61 19.92
C ALA A 507 21.62 -12.80 19.91
N LEU A 508 21.68 -11.69 19.17
CA LEU A 508 22.85 -10.81 19.13
C LEU A 508 23.04 -10.03 20.44
N TYR A 509 21.96 -9.59 21.10
CA TYR A 509 22.06 -8.99 22.44
C TYR A 509 22.61 -10.00 23.45
N LEU A 510 22.09 -11.24 23.44
CA LEU A 510 22.56 -12.32 24.32
C LEU A 510 24.03 -12.68 24.06
N GLN A 511 24.42 -12.85 22.81
CA GLN A 511 25.80 -13.18 22.42
C GLN A 511 26.80 -12.10 22.86
N GLU A 512 26.41 -10.82 22.78
CA GLU A 512 27.22 -9.69 23.20
C GLU A 512 27.12 -9.36 24.70
N GLN A 513 26.38 -10.18 25.48
CA GLN A 513 26.11 -9.95 26.91
C GLN A 513 25.51 -8.56 27.21
N GLN A 514 24.68 -8.06 26.29
CA GLN A 514 23.99 -6.79 26.43
C GLN A 514 22.54 -7.01 26.88
N VAL A 515 21.99 -6.04 27.59
CA VAL A 515 20.58 -6.05 28.00
C VAL A 515 19.69 -5.88 26.77
N GLU A 516 18.77 -6.83 26.58
CA GLU A 516 17.77 -6.76 25.52
C GLU A 516 16.75 -5.63 25.78
N PRO A 517 16.33 -4.89 24.75
CA PRO A 517 15.26 -3.91 24.91
C PRO A 517 13.95 -4.58 25.34
N GLN A 518 13.29 -4.05 26.38
CA GLN A 518 12.02 -4.58 26.88
C GLN A 518 10.94 -4.72 25.78
N GLU A 519 10.86 -3.76 24.86
CA GLU A 519 9.94 -3.83 23.70
C GLU A 519 10.22 -5.04 22.80
N LEU A 520 11.48 -5.45 22.64
CA LEU A 520 11.84 -6.64 21.88
C LEU A 520 11.36 -7.91 22.58
N ILE A 521 11.59 -8.00 23.90
CA ILE A 521 11.15 -9.12 24.74
C ILE A 521 9.63 -9.27 24.67
N GLU A 522 8.88 -8.19 24.89
CA GLU A 522 7.41 -8.20 24.86
C GLU A 522 6.86 -8.61 23.49
N ARG A 523 7.46 -8.10 22.40
CA ARG A 523 7.09 -8.49 21.03
C ARG A 523 7.33 -9.97 20.79
N VAL A 524 8.49 -10.47 21.22
CA VAL A 524 8.85 -11.89 21.07
C VAL A 524 7.92 -12.79 21.90
N GLN A 525 7.63 -12.41 23.14
CA GLN A 525 6.70 -13.13 24.03
C GLN A 525 5.27 -13.14 23.47
N MET A 526 4.75 -12.00 23.01
CA MET A 526 3.41 -11.91 22.42
C MET A 526 3.28 -12.76 21.15
N LEU A 527 4.32 -12.82 20.33
CA LEU A 527 4.36 -13.63 19.12
C LEU A 527 4.50 -15.14 19.43
N GLY A 528 5.00 -15.51 20.61
CA GLY A 528 5.22 -16.91 20.99
C GLY A 528 6.06 -17.65 19.94
N SER A 529 5.59 -18.81 19.51
CA SER A 529 6.24 -19.63 18.47
C SER A 529 6.32 -18.94 17.11
N LEU A 530 5.38 -18.04 16.78
CA LEU A 530 5.34 -17.33 15.51
C LEU A 530 6.53 -16.38 15.33
N SER A 531 7.17 -15.94 16.43
CA SER A 531 8.36 -15.09 16.38
C SER A 531 9.51 -15.73 15.58
N GLY A 532 9.72 -17.03 15.74
CA GLY A 532 10.73 -17.79 15.01
C GLY A 532 10.39 -17.96 13.53
N VAL A 533 9.12 -18.20 13.22
CA VAL A 533 8.63 -18.31 11.84
C VAL A 533 8.75 -16.98 11.09
N ILE A 534 8.42 -15.86 11.76
CA ILE A 534 8.57 -14.50 11.22
C ILE A 534 10.05 -14.15 11.00
N ASP A 535 10.94 -14.54 11.91
CA ASP A 535 12.38 -14.32 11.76
C ASP A 535 12.94 -15.11 10.56
N LEU A 536 12.54 -16.38 10.42
CA LEU A 536 12.90 -17.22 9.27
C LEU A 536 12.37 -16.63 7.95
N ALA A 537 11.13 -16.15 7.96
CA ALA A 537 10.53 -15.45 6.83
C ALA A 537 11.34 -14.21 6.42
N ALA A 538 11.80 -13.42 7.39
CA ALA A 538 12.61 -12.23 7.14
C ALA A 538 13.98 -12.57 6.55
N ARG A 539 14.62 -13.64 7.05
CA ARG A 539 15.87 -14.18 6.48
C ARG A 539 15.69 -14.64 5.05
N ASN A 540 14.60 -15.35 4.75
CA ASN A 540 14.25 -15.78 3.40
C ASN A 540 14.02 -14.61 2.42
N GLU A 541 13.67 -13.40 2.89
CA GLU A 541 13.55 -12.22 2.02
C GLU A 541 14.90 -11.61 1.61
N VAL A 542 15.99 -11.99 2.27
CA VAL A 542 17.33 -11.43 2.05
C VAL A 542 18.37 -12.47 1.63
N ALA A 543 18.07 -13.76 1.80
CA ALA A 543 18.90 -14.89 1.40
C ALA A 543 18.92 -15.11 -0.13
N CYS A 544 19.98 -15.74 -0.64
CA CYS A 544 20.01 -16.23 -2.02
C CYS A 544 19.06 -17.44 -2.19
N ALA A 545 18.75 -17.83 -3.44
CA ALA A 545 17.85 -18.95 -3.71
C ALA A 545 18.31 -20.26 -3.03
N ASP A 546 19.62 -20.52 -2.99
CA ASP A 546 20.21 -21.74 -2.43
C ASP A 546 20.30 -21.70 -0.88
N GLU A 547 20.15 -20.52 -0.26
CA GLU A 547 20.21 -20.29 1.20
C GLU A 547 18.83 -20.20 1.84
N GLN A 548 17.75 -20.30 1.05
CA GLN A 548 16.38 -20.22 1.55
C GLN A 548 16.00 -21.47 2.34
N MET A 549 15.25 -21.27 3.43
CA MET A 549 14.93 -22.33 4.39
C MET A 549 13.41 -22.54 4.52
N CYS A 550 13.01 -23.76 4.87
CA CYS A 550 11.64 -24.16 5.17
C CYS A 550 11.55 -24.98 6.47
N ILE A 551 10.35 -25.11 7.03
CA ILE A 551 10.04 -25.88 8.23
C ILE A 551 9.37 -27.18 7.80
N THR A 552 9.91 -28.34 8.17
CA THR A 552 9.33 -29.66 7.84
C THR A 552 8.13 -29.98 8.74
N PRO A 553 7.26 -30.95 8.38
CA PRO A 553 6.18 -31.44 9.26
C PRO A 553 6.63 -31.90 10.65
N ARG A 554 7.92 -32.25 10.80
CA ARG A 554 8.53 -32.61 12.09
C ARG A 554 9.02 -31.40 12.90
N GLY A 555 8.83 -30.19 12.38
CA GLY A 555 9.32 -28.94 12.99
C GLY A 555 10.77 -28.59 12.67
N GLU A 556 11.46 -29.36 11.81
CA GLU A 556 12.88 -29.14 11.50
C GLU A 556 13.07 -28.00 10.49
N VAL A 557 14.07 -27.15 10.66
CA VAL A 557 14.42 -26.09 9.70
C VAL A 557 15.49 -26.59 8.73
N VAL A 558 15.17 -26.67 7.43
CA VAL A 558 16.04 -27.26 6.39
C VAL A 558 16.08 -26.40 5.13
N GLU A 559 17.12 -26.56 4.31
CA GLU A 559 17.29 -25.88 3.02
C GLU A 559 16.15 -26.22 2.03
N LEU A 560 15.70 -25.21 1.29
CA LEU A 560 14.63 -25.33 0.31
C LEU A 560 15.09 -26.02 -0.98
N ALA A 561 16.34 -25.78 -1.40
CA ALA A 561 16.90 -26.27 -2.67
C ALA A 561 16.85 -27.80 -2.80
N GLY A 562 17.05 -28.55 -1.71
CA GLY A 562 16.98 -30.02 -1.69
C GLY A 562 15.56 -30.62 -1.75
N ARG A 563 14.52 -29.82 -2.05
CA ARG A 563 13.10 -30.22 -2.01
C ARG A 563 12.38 -29.95 -3.33
N GLU A 564 13.01 -30.33 -4.44
CA GLU A 564 12.52 -30.14 -5.82
C GLU A 564 11.19 -30.87 -6.13
N GLY A 565 10.69 -31.73 -5.23
CA GLY A 565 9.41 -32.44 -5.35
C GLY A 565 8.41 -32.11 -4.24
N ASN A 566 7.59 -31.08 -4.46
CA ASN A 566 6.22 -30.86 -3.94
C ASN A 566 5.87 -31.27 -2.50
N ARG A 567 6.57 -30.70 -1.51
CA ARG A 567 6.04 -30.65 -0.13
C ARG A 567 6.12 -29.28 0.53
N ALA A 568 6.66 -28.25 -0.10
CA ALA A 568 6.78 -26.93 0.50
C ALA A 568 5.69 -25.95 0.02
N VAL A 569 4.99 -25.33 0.97
CA VAL A 569 3.98 -24.30 0.74
C VAL A 569 4.54 -22.93 1.12
N GLU A 570 4.49 -21.97 0.20
CA GLU A 570 4.84 -20.58 0.49
C GLU A 570 3.78 -19.95 1.42
N LEU A 571 4.14 -19.62 2.67
CA LEU A 571 3.23 -18.97 3.61
C LEU A 571 3.68 -17.54 3.88
N TYR A 572 2.93 -16.56 3.36
CA TYR A 572 3.22 -15.15 3.61
C TYR A 572 2.65 -14.71 4.95
N LEU A 573 3.52 -14.16 5.79
CA LEU A 573 3.19 -13.54 7.07
C LEU A 573 3.23 -12.02 6.92
N LEU A 574 2.17 -11.33 7.35
CA LEU A 574 2.13 -9.87 7.32
C LEU A 574 3.18 -9.30 8.29
N SER A 575 4.07 -8.44 7.81
CA SER A 575 5.08 -7.79 8.66
C SER A 575 4.45 -6.92 9.75
N SER A 576 3.21 -6.46 9.57
CA SER A 576 2.46 -5.76 10.62
C SER A 576 2.21 -6.62 11.86
N LEU A 577 2.22 -7.96 11.74
CA LEU A 577 2.09 -8.86 12.88
C LEU A 577 3.26 -8.71 13.85
N SER A 578 4.45 -8.38 13.34
CA SER A 578 5.62 -8.16 14.20
C SER A 578 5.88 -6.68 14.51
N LEU A 579 5.41 -5.73 13.68
CA LEU A 579 5.80 -4.31 13.76
C LEU A 579 4.78 -3.35 14.41
N GLN A 580 3.52 -3.74 14.61
CA GLN A 580 2.45 -2.85 15.11
C GLN A 580 1.62 -3.51 16.22
N LEU A 581 2.08 -3.43 17.47
CA LEU A 581 1.44 -4.10 18.61
C LEU A 581 0.67 -3.16 19.57
N ASN A 582 0.80 -1.84 19.43
CA ASN A 582 0.44 -0.89 20.51
C ASN A 582 -0.95 -0.24 20.36
N ASP A 583 -1.88 -0.83 19.60
CA ASP A 583 -3.24 -0.30 19.43
C ASP A 583 -4.24 -1.08 20.31
N GLU A 584 -4.58 -0.54 21.48
CA GLU A 584 -5.47 -1.19 22.45
C GLU A 584 -6.89 -1.43 21.90
N GLU A 585 -7.41 -0.53 21.05
CA GLU A 585 -8.74 -0.67 20.43
C GLU A 585 -8.81 -1.87 19.47
N GLN A 586 -7.66 -2.27 18.91
CA GLN A 586 -7.54 -3.42 18.01
C GLN A 586 -6.97 -4.67 18.69
N ARG A 587 -6.76 -4.68 20.01
CA ARG A 587 -6.05 -5.79 20.70
C ARG A 587 -6.72 -7.15 20.46
N ALA A 588 -8.02 -7.27 20.72
CA ALA A 588 -8.75 -8.53 20.51
C ALA A 588 -8.71 -9.00 19.05
N TYR A 589 -8.81 -8.04 18.11
CA TYR A 589 -8.69 -8.28 16.69
C TYR A 589 -7.30 -8.79 16.30
N ARG A 590 -6.24 -8.14 16.79
CA ARG A 590 -4.84 -8.52 16.53
C ARG A 590 -4.52 -9.88 17.12
N SER A 591 -4.98 -10.18 18.32
CA SER A 591 -4.85 -11.51 18.92
C SER A 591 -5.47 -12.60 18.05
N SER A 592 -6.63 -12.35 17.42
CA SER A 592 -7.23 -13.31 16.49
C SER A 592 -6.36 -13.54 15.24
N GLN A 593 -5.73 -12.49 14.70
CA GLN A 593 -4.83 -12.61 13.55
C GLN A 593 -3.56 -13.39 13.88
N LEU A 594 -2.97 -13.16 15.06
CA LEU A 594 -1.78 -13.86 15.52
C LEU A 594 -2.05 -15.36 15.69
N ARG A 595 -3.16 -15.71 16.37
CA ARG A 595 -3.55 -17.10 16.55
C ARG A 595 -3.91 -17.79 15.23
N PHE A 596 -4.62 -17.10 14.34
CA PHE A 596 -4.88 -17.65 13.01
C PHE A 596 -3.59 -17.91 12.22
N ALA A 597 -2.64 -16.98 12.23
CA ALA A 597 -1.35 -17.16 11.56
C ALA A 597 -0.54 -18.31 12.15
N GLN A 598 -0.59 -18.49 13.47
CA GLN A 598 -0.03 -19.66 14.14
C GLN A 598 -0.72 -20.93 13.63
N HIS A 599 -2.05 -21.06 13.76
CA HIS A 599 -2.79 -22.24 13.35
C HIS A 599 -2.70 -22.56 11.85
N LEU A 600 -2.44 -21.57 10.98
CA LEU A 600 -2.10 -21.83 9.57
C LEU A 600 -0.79 -22.61 9.44
N VAL A 601 0.25 -22.24 10.20
CA VAL A 601 1.52 -22.99 10.24
C VAL A 601 1.25 -24.39 10.76
N GLU A 602 0.57 -24.52 11.90
CA GLU A 602 0.28 -25.81 12.53
C GLU A 602 -0.56 -26.72 11.62
N GLY A 603 -1.60 -26.17 11.00
CA GLY A 603 -2.49 -26.89 10.09
C GLY A 603 -1.78 -27.38 8.83
N LEU A 604 -0.87 -26.60 8.26
CA LEU A 604 -0.05 -27.03 7.11
C LEU A 604 0.91 -28.17 7.50
N LEU A 605 1.61 -28.03 8.62
CA LEU A 605 2.53 -29.05 9.12
C LEU A 605 1.79 -30.36 9.45
N ALA A 606 0.65 -30.27 10.14
CA ALA A 606 -0.20 -31.41 10.47
C ALA A 606 -0.81 -32.07 9.23
N ALA A 607 -1.05 -31.32 8.16
CA ALA A 607 -1.46 -31.86 6.86
C ALA A 607 -0.30 -32.46 6.04
N GLY A 608 0.92 -32.50 6.59
CA GLY A 608 2.10 -33.11 5.96
C GLY A 608 2.87 -32.19 5.00
N TYR A 609 2.56 -30.88 4.98
CA TYR A 609 3.26 -29.90 4.16
C TYR A 609 4.37 -29.22 4.95
N SER A 610 5.55 -29.08 4.36
CA SER A 610 6.57 -28.15 4.83
C SER A 610 6.12 -26.71 4.62
N VAL A 611 6.36 -25.85 5.60
CA VAL A 611 6.06 -24.42 5.52
C VAL A 611 7.31 -23.69 5.04
N TYR A 612 7.23 -22.99 3.91
CA TYR A 612 8.24 -22.04 3.44
C TYR A 612 7.77 -20.63 3.82
N PRO A 613 8.17 -20.11 5.00
CA PRO A 613 7.61 -18.87 5.52
C PRO A 613 8.24 -17.66 4.81
N ARG A 614 7.40 -16.65 4.52
CA ARG A 614 7.73 -15.45 3.74
C ARG A 614 7.20 -14.20 4.41
N LEU A 615 7.81 -13.05 4.18
CA LEU A 615 7.31 -11.78 4.74
C LEU A 615 6.60 -10.94 3.69
N GLN A 616 5.44 -10.41 4.09
CA GLN A 616 4.67 -9.49 3.30
C GLN A 616 4.69 -8.10 3.97
N ALA A 617 5.42 -7.14 3.40
CA ALA A 617 5.65 -5.84 4.03
C ALA A 617 4.43 -4.88 4.07
N GLY A 618 3.31 -5.25 3.44
CA GLY A 618 2.08 -4.45 3.38
C GLY A 618 0.87 -5.23 2.82
N VAL A 619 -0.31 -4.61 2.80
CA VAL A 619 -1.55 -5.28 2.34
C VAL A 619 -1.72 -5.31 0.82
N ASP A 620 -0.96 -4.50 0.08
CA ASP A 620 -1.03 -4.43 -1.38
C ASP A 620 0.20 -5.11 -1.99
N GLY A 621 0.03 -6.32 -2.53
CA GLY A 621 1.00 -6.92 -3.45
C GLY A 621 1.89 -8.05 -2.92
N ALA A 622 1.39 -8.96 -2.07
CA ALA A 622 2.08 -10.24 -1.97
C ALA A 622 2.01 -10.97 -3.30
N THR A 623 3.15 -11.50 -3.71
CA THR A 623 3.27 -12.29 -4.91
C THR A 623 4.16 -13.48 -4.58
N PRO A 624 3.67 -14.71 -4.79
CA PRO A 624 4.51 -15.86 -4.56
C PRO A 624 5.67 -15.94 -5.56
N VAL A 625 6.77 -16.51 -5.12
CA VAL A 625 8.08 -16.34 -5.78
C VAL A 625 8.33 -17.40 -6.83
N SER A 626 7.97 -18.65 -6.56
CA SER A 626 8.19 -19.75 -7.51
C SER A 626 6.90 -20.03 -8.26
N ALA A 627 6.85 -20.12 -9.59
CA ALA A 627 5.63 -20.52 -10.29
C ALA A 627 5.15 -21.97 -9.95
N LEU A 628 5.96 -22.74 -9.21
CA LEU A 628 5.83 -24.18 -9.03
C LEU A 628 5.21 -24.60 -7.68
N ARG A 629 5.18 -23.71 -6.69
CA ARG A 629 4.74 -24.05 -5.32
C ARG A 629 3.37 -23.43 -4.99
N PRO A 630 2.50 -24.14 -4.23
CA PRO A 630 1.31 -23.52 -3.67
C PRO A 630 1.69 -22.40 -2.70
N ALA A 631 0.85 -21.37 -2.61
CA ALA A 631 1.16 -20.18 -1.83
C ALA A 631 -0.07 -19.57 -1.18
N PHE A 632 0.05 -19.18 0.09
CA PHE A 632 -0.96 -18.42 0.81
C PHE A 632 -0.50 -16.98 0.98
N THR A 633 -1.26 -16.05 0.41
CA THR A 633 -0.90 -14.63 0.33
C THR A 633 -2.01 -13.74 0.89
N TRP A 634 -1.66 -12.67 1.61
CA TRP A 634 -2.68 -11.82 2.25
C TRP A 634 -3.16 -10.71 1.32
N HIS A 635 -4.47 -10.46 1.31
CA HIS A 635 -5.07 -9.30 0.62
C HIS A 635 -4.79 -9.26 -0.89
N THR A 636 -4.52 -10.41 -1.50
CA THR A 636 -4.28 -10.59 -2.93
C THR A 636 -5.54 -11.06 -3.65
N LEU A 637 -5.53 -10.92 -4.98
CA LEU A 637 -6.58 -11.40 -5.88
C LEU A 637 -5.97 -12.43 -6.84
N ASP A 638 -6.83 -13.24 -7.47
CA ASP A 638 -6.39 -14.21 -8.48
C ASP A 638 -5.56 -13.52 -9.56
N SER A 639 -4.32 -13.98 -9.71
CA SER A 639 -3.39 -13.51 -10.73
C SER A 639 -3.40 -14.38 -11.99
N GLY A 640 -4.27 -15.39 -12.04
CA GLY A 640 -4.24 -16.48 -13.02
C GLY A 640 -3.21 -17.56 -12.67
N ARG A 641 -2.61 -17.49 -11.49
CA ARG A 641 -1.60 -18.45 -11.02
C ARG A 641 -2.28 -19.58 -10.26
N ARG A 642 -2.18 -20.79 -10.82
CA ARG A 642 -2.65 -22.01 -10.14
C ARG A 642 -1.92 -22.21 -8.79
N GLY A 643 -2.67 -22.60 -7.76
CA GLY A 643 -2.12 -22.85 -6.42
C GLY A 643 -1.78 -21.59 -5.63
N GLN A 644 -2.14 -20.39 -6.09
CA GLN A 644 -2.17 -19.21 -5.25
C GLN A 644 -3.51 -19.15 -4.50
N PHE A 645 -3.43 -19.03 -3.18
CA PHE A 645 -4.55 -18.89 -2.28
C PHE A 645 -4.48 -17.56 -1.54
N HIS A 646 -5.66 -17.08 -1.17
CA HIS A 646 -5.87 -15.72 -0.71
C HIS A 646 -6.39 -15.72 0.72
N LEU A 647 -5.62 -15.07 1.59
CA LEU A 647 -5.93 -14.88 2.99
C LEU A 647 -6.48 -13.48 3.20
N LYS A 648 -7.65 -13.38 3.83
CA LYS A 648 -8.22 -12.11 4.23
C LYS A 648 -8.98 -12.31 5.52
N ILE A 649 -9.08 -11.27 6.33
CA ILE A 649 -10.03 -11.33 7.43
C ILE A 649 -11.46 -11.37 6.89
N GLY A 650 -12.30 -12.22 7.49
CA GLY A 650 -13.72 -12.31 7.21
C GLY A 650 -14.50 -11.03 7.56
N THR A 651 -15.77 -11.07 7.18
CA THR A 651 -16.77 -10.05 7.53
C THR A 651 -17.19 -10.16 8.99
N LEU A 652 -17.30 -11.39 9.51
CA LEU A 652 -17.63 -11.68 10.91
C LEU A 652 -16.39 -11.70 11.81
N PHE A 653 -16.52 -11.21 13.04
CA PHE A 653 -15.42 -11.16 14.01
C PHE A 653 -14.88 -12.57 14.30
N GLY A 654 -13.56 -12.72 14.23
CA GLY A 654 -12.87 -14.00 14.48
C GLY A 654 -12.88 -15.00 13.31
N TYR A 655 -13.52 -14.65 12.20
CA TYR A 655 -13.51 -15.48 10.99
C TYR A 655 -12.48 -14.96 9.97
N PHE A 656 -11.88 -15.89 9.23
CA PHE A 656 -10.89 -15.63 8.20
C PHE A 656 -11.29 -16.33 6.90
N ILE A 657 -11.09 -15.63 5.78
CA ILE A 657 -11.28 -16.14 4.44
C ILE A 657 -9.99 -16.82 4.01
N VAL A 658 -10.13 -18.06 3.53
CA VAL A 658 -9.08 -18.81 2.84
C VAL A 658 -9.70 -19.31 1.53
N ASP A 659 -9.31 -18.69 0.43
CA ASP A 659 -10.00 -18.84 -0.86
C ASP A 659 -9.04 -18.99 -2.04
N SER A 660 -9.49 -19.61 -3.13
CA SER A 660 -8.71 -19.84 -4.35
C SER A 660 -8.77 -18.71 -5.38
N LYS A 661 -9.65 -17.73 -5.22
CA LYS A 661 -9.83 -16.61 -6.17
C LYS A 661 -9.60 -15.23 -5.55
N GLY A 662 -9.94 -15.04 -4.28
CA GLY A 662 -9.75 -13.76 -3.62
C GLY A 662 -10.60 -13.57 -2.38
N TYR A 663 -11.17 -12.39 -2.22
CA TYR A 663 -12.02 -12.05 -1.08
C TYR A 663 -13.13 -11.09 -1.51
N SER A 664 -14.19 -10.97 -0.71
CA SER A 664 -15.34 -10.11 -1.03
C SER A 664 -15.89 -10.43 -2.43
N GLY A 665 -16.19 -9.44 -3.26
CA GLY A 665 -16.72 -9.63 -4.62
C GLY A 665 -15.76 -10.25 -5.65
N TRP A 666 -14.51 -10.57 -5.25
CA TRP A 666 -13.55 -11.34 -6.06
C TRP A 666 -13.36 -12.78 -5.57
N SER A 667 -14.03 -13.17 -4.49
CA SER A 667 -13.96 -14.54 -3.97
C SER A 667 -14.57 -15.56 -4.94
N SER A 668 -14.20 -16.83 -4.76
CA SER A 668 -14.77 -17.94 -5.53
C SER A 668 -16.29 -18.10 -5.36
N VAL A 669 -16.87 -17.49 -4.31
CA VAL A 669 -18.30 -17.60 -3.98
C VAL A 669 -19.14 -16.41 -4.46
N ALA A 670 -18.54 -15.26 -4.78
CA ALA A 670 -19.27 -14.01 -5.06
C ALA A 670 -20.24 -14.06 -6.26
N GLY A 671 -20.06 -15.03 -7.17
CA GLY A 671 -20.91 -15.24 -8.35
C GLY A 671 -21.83 -16.45 -8.27
N ARG A 672 -21.80 -17.23 -7.18
CA ARG A 672 -22.54 -18.49 -7.08
C ARG A 672 -24.00 -18.25 -6.66
N PRO A 673 -25.00 -18.85 -7.32
CA PRO A 673 -26.39 -18.75 -6.92
C PRO A 673 -26.66 -19.32 -5.52
N LEU A 674 -27.55 -18.68 -4.76
CA LEU A 674 -27.90 -19.15 -3.42
C LEU A 674 -28.36 -20.62 -3.37
N PRO A 675 -29.23 -21.12 -4.27
CA PRO A 675 -29.66 -22.51 -4.25
C PRO A 675 -28.50 -23.51 -4.32
N GLU A 676 -27.44 -23.17 -5.05
CA GLU A 676 -26.24 -24.01 -5.16
C GLU A 676 -25.46 -24.05 -3.84
N LEU A 677 -25.37 -22.92 -3.13
CA LEU A 677 -24.63 -22.81 -1.87
C LEU A 677 -25.32 -23.49 -0.70
N VAL A 678 -26.65 -23.60 -0.73
CA VAL A 678 -27.45 -24.13 0.39
C VAL A 678 -28.02 -25.53 0.16
N ALA A 679 -27.86 -26.10 -1.04
CA ALA A 679 -28.46 -27.38 -1.43
C ALA A 679 -28.12 -28.53 -0.48
N GLU A 680 -26.88 -28.60 -0.02
CA GLU A 680 -26.36 -29.70 0.81
C GLU A 680 -26.45 -29.42 2.33
N VAL A 681 -27.07 -28.31 2.74
CA VAL A 681 -27.11 -27.90 4.15
C VAL A 681 -28.41 -28.31 4.81
N ASP A 682 -28.32 -29.13 5.86
CA ASP A 682 -29.47 -29.50 6.69
C ASP A 682 -30.04 -28.30 7.46
N GLN A 683 -31.36 -28.19 7.51
CA GLN A 683 -32.03 -27.04 8.15
C GLN A 683 -31.87 -27.06 9.68
N THR A 684 -31.89 -28.24 10.30
CA THR A 684 -31.77 -28.39 11.76
C THR A 684 -30.37 -28.01 12.21
N GLU A 685 -29.36 -28.45 11.46
CA GLU A 685 -27.97 -28.07 11.69
C GLU A 685 -27.76 -26.55 11.49
N ALA A 686 -28.30 -25.99 10.41
CA ALA A 686 -28.24 -24.55 10.15
C ALA A 686 -28.90 -23.72 11.27
N ASP A 687 -30.05 -24.15 11.79
CA ASP A 687 -30.73 -23.49 12.91
C ASP A 687 -29.91 -23.55 14.20
N ALA A 688 -29.30 -24.70 14.51
CA ALA A 688 -28.46 -24.85 15.69
C ALA A 688 -27.20 -23.96 15.61
N HIS A 689 -26.53 -23.99 14.46
CA HIS A 689 -25.34 -23.19 14.21
C HIS A 689 -25.64 -21.69 14.21
N TRP A 690 -26.76 -21.26 13.63
CA TRP A 690 -27.19 -19.86 13.69
C TRP A 690 -27.42 -19.38 15.12
N ARG A 691 -28.09 -20.17 15.99
CA ARG A 691 -28.29 -19.81 17.40
C ARG A 691 -26.95 -19.60 18.12
N GLN A 692 -25.98 -20.47 17.86
CA GLN A 692 -24.63 -20.34 18.39
C GLN A 692 -23.96 -19.06 17.90
N LEU A 693 -23.90 -18.83 16.58
CA LEU A 693 -23.27 -17.64 16.00
C LEU A 693 -23.90 -16.34 16.52
N ASN A 694 -25.23 -16.28 16.54
CA ASN A 694 -25.97 -15.11 16.99
C ASN A 694 -25.72 -14.83 18.49
N GLY A 695 -25.71 -15.89 19.32
CA GLY A 695 -25.37 -15.76 20.74
C GLY A 695 -23.94 -15.28 20.96
N GLU A 696 -22.97 -15.84 20.26
CA GLU A 696 -21.55 -15.51 20.43
C GLU A 696 -21.19 -14.09 19.94
N LEU A 697 -21.73 -13.68 18.79
CA LEU A 697 -21.33 -12.45 18.11
C LEU A 697 -22.26 -11.28 18.43
N VAL A 698 -23.57 -11.47 18.32
CA VAL A 698 -24.56 -10.40 18.50
C VAL A 698 -24.82 -10.19 19.99
N ALA A 699 -25.27 -11.24 20.71
CA ALA A 699 -25.55 -11.11 22.14
C ALA A 699 -24.26 -10.89 22.98
N GLY A 700 -23.14 -11.46 22.55
CA GLY A 700 -21.82 -11.19 23.13
C GLY A 700 -21.22 -9.82 22.76
N GLY A 701 -21.89 -9.00 21.95
CA GLY A 701 -21.45 -7.65 21.58
C GLY A 701 -20.14 -7.60 20.79
N LYS A 702 -19.74 -8.69 20.13
CA LYS A 702 -18.50 -8.78 19.37
C LYS A 702 -18.72 -8.20 17.97
N SER A 703 -17.96 -7.16 17.64
CA SER A 703 -17.89 -6.60 16.28
C SER A 703 -16.44 -6.38 15.90
N LYS A 704 -16.19 -6.23 14.60
CA LYS A 704 -14.85 -6.08 14.02
C LYS A 704 -14.10 -4.85 14.54
N TYR A 705 -14.83 -3.77 14.83
CA TYR A 705 -14.30 -2.51 15.35
C TYR A 705 -14.93 -2.18 16.69
N ALA A 706 -14.20 -1.44 17.53
CA ALA A 706 -14.75 -0.89 18.77
C ALA A 706 -16.03 -0.09 18.46
N GLN A 707 -17.08 -0.35 19.23
CA GLN A 707 -18.37 0.30 19.08
C GLN A 707 -18.54 1.35 20.18
N ALA A 708 -19.28 2.42 19.89
CA ALA A 708 -19.63 3.41 20.90
C ALA A 708 -20.71 2.87 21.84
N GLU A 709 -20.71 3.33 23.10
CA GLU A 709 -21.75 3.07 24.11
C GLU A 709 -22.96 4.01 23.95
N GLU A 710 -23.24 4.47 22.72
CA GLU A 710 -24.38 5.33 22.43
C GLU A 710 -25.65 4.48 22.28
N GLU A 711 -26.68 4.80 23.06
CA GLU A 711 -28.00 4.17 22.95
C GLU A 711 -28.82 4.76 21.81
N LEU A 712 -29.58 3.91 21.14
CA LEU A 712 -30.50 4.30 20.08
C LEU A 712 -31.71 5.06 20.64
N PRO A 713 -32.04 6.26 20.10
CA PRO A 713 -33.24 6.99 20.51
C PRO A 713 -34.52 6.15 20.30
N ALA A 714 -35.38 6.09 21.32
CA ALA A 714 -36.64 5.34 21.27
C ALA A 714 -37.62 5.83 20.18
N GLU A 715 -37.44 7.06 19.69
CA GLU A 715 -38.33 7.77 18.76
C GLU A 715 -37.98 7.57 17.26
N LEU A 716 -37.22 6.51 16.91
CA LEU A 716 -36.75 6.30 15.53
C LEU A 716 -37.78 5.64 14.60
N GLY A 717 -38.77 4.93 15.13
CA GLY A 717 -39.76 4.22 14.32
C GLY A 717 -39.14 3.15 13.40
N GLU A 718 -39.83 2.78 12.33
CA GLU A 718 -39.29 1.94 11.26
C GLU A 718 -38.32 2.76 10.39
N TYR A 719 -37.10 2.26 10.15
CA TYR A 719 -36.09 2.96 9.35
C TYR A 719 -35.25 2.04 8.46
N ILE A 720 -34.68 2.63 7.41
CA ILE A 720 -33.64 2.01 6.59
C ILE A 720 -32.27 2.41 7.13
N PHE A 721 -31.37 1.45 7.27
CA PHE A 721 -30.03 1.69 7.79
C PHE A 721 -28.96 1.68 6.69
N LEU A 722 -28.16 2.74 6.62
CA LEU A 722 -26.99 2.87 5.74
C LEU A 722 -25.69 2.86 6.57
N PRO A 723 -25.01 1.70 6.68
CA PRO A 723 -23.63 1.64 7.15
C PRO A 723 -22.68 2.05 6.02
N MET A 724 -22.07 3.22 6.15
CA MET A 724 -21.16 3.74 5.12
C MET A 724 -19.81 3.00 5.11
N GLN A 725 -19.14 3.03 3.97
CA GLN A 725 -17.81 2.45 3.77
C GLN A 725 -16.74 3.53 3.47
N VAL A 726 -15.47 3.16 3.54
CA VAL A 726 -14.36 4.06 3.15
C VAL A 726 -14.25 4.11 1.62
N ALA A 727 -14.43 5.30 1.04
CA ALA A 727 -14.44 5.50 -0.41
C ALA A 727 -13.14 5.09 -1.14
N ASN A 728 -12.02 5.00 -0.42
CA ASN A 728 -10.71 4.65 -0.98
C ASN A 728 -10.27 3.22 -0.63
N ASP A 729 -11.17 2.36 -0.15
CA ASP A 729 -10.87 0.93 0.05
C ASP A 729 -10.71 0.24 -1.32
N THR A 730 -9.86 -0.78 -1.37
CA THR A 730 -9.79 -1.72 -2.48
C THR A 730 -11.16 -2.23 -2.90
N VAL A 731 -11.99 -2.71 -1.96
CA VAL A 731 -13.32 -3.27 -2.26
C VAL A 731 -14.32 -2.23 -2.76
N ALA A 732 -14.07 -0.93 -2.57
CA ALA A 732 -14.94 0.12 -3.10
C ALA A 732 -14.96 0.13 -4.64
N ARG A 733 -13.96 -0.47 -5.30
CA ARG A 733 -13.91 -0.66 -6.76
C ARG A 733 -14.98 -1.62 -7.30
N LEU A 734 -15.64 -2.38 -6.42
CA LEU A 734 -16.67 -3.35 -6.77
C LEU A 734 -18.09 -2.75 -6.73
N ALA A 735 -18.21 -1.45 -6.49
CA ALA A 735 -19.48 -0.75 -6.43
C ALA A 735 -20.08 -0.58 -7.82
N ASP A 736 -21.34 -0.96 -7.99
CA ASP A 736 -22.17 -0.51 -9.12
C ASP A 736 -22.70 0.90 -8.84
N ILE A 737 -23.08 1.17 -7.58
CA ILE A 737 -23.37 2.50 -7.02
C ILE A 737 -22.42 2.75 -5.85
N ASP A 738 -21.52 3.72 -5.97
CA ASP A 738 -20.53 4.03 -4.94
C ASP A 738 -21.16 4.63 -3.67
N THR A 739 -20.39 4.65 -2.57
CA THR A 739 -20.94 5.02 -1.25
C THR A 739 -21.52 6.43 -1.17
N LEU A 740 -21.01 7.37 -1.97
CA LEU A 740 -21.48 8.75 -1.96
C LEU A 740 -22.72 8.90 -2.85
N SER A 741 -22.71 8.28 -4.03
CA SER A 741 -23.88 8.20 -4.90
C SER A 741 -25.05 7.49 -4.20
N LEU A 742 -24.77 6.40 -3.45
CA LEU A 742 -25.78 5.69 -2.67
C LEU A 742 -26.40 6.56 -1.56
N LEU A 743 -25.58 7.35 -0.85
CA LEU A 743 -26.07 8.31 0.13
C LEU A 743 -27.02 9.33 -0.53
N ARG A 744 -26.61 9.92 -1.66
CA ARG A 744 -27.42 10.90 -2.41
C ARG A 744 -28.74 10.28 -2.90
N ALA A 745 -28.70 9.06 -3.43
CA ALA A 745 -29.88 8.35 -3.89
C ALA A 745 -30.86 8.08 -2.74
N LEU A 746 -30.38 7.62 -1.58
CA LEU A 746 -31.22 7.38 -0.41
C LEU A 746 -31.81 8.68 0.18
N VAL A 747 -31.06 9.78 0.18
CA VAL A 747 -31.56 11.12 0.57
C VAL A 747 -32.69 11.57 -0.37
N SER A 748 -32.51 11.39 -1.68
CA SER A 748 -33.52 11.72 -2.68
C SER A 748 -34.79 10.87 -2.52
N TRP A 749 -34.63 9.57 -2.31
CA TRP A 749 -35.74 8.65 -2.07
C TRP A 749 -36.49 8.97 -0.76
N ALA A 750 -35.76 9.23 0.32
CA ALA A 750 -36.34 9.56 1.63
C ALA A 750 -37.14 10.87 1.59
N SER A 751 -36.60 11.90 0.93
CA SER A 751 -37.25 13.22 0.84
C SER A 751 -38.59 13.20 0.10
N THR A 752 -38.77 12.26 -0.83
CA THR A 752 -40.02 12.13 -1.62
C THR A 752 -41.08 11.26 -0.96
N ARG A 753 -40.70 10.36 -0.04
CA ARG A 753 -41.58 9.35 0.55
C ARG A 753 -41.81 9.50 2.06
N GLY A 754 -41.08 10.42 2.71
CA GLY A 754 -41.19 10.64 4.16
C GLY A 754 -40.69 9.46 5.01
N SER A 755 -39.81 8.63 4.45
CA SER A 755 -39.20 7.49 5.15
C SER A 755 -37.93 7.90 5.90
N THR A 756 -37.67 7.26 7.05
CA THR A 756 -36.47 7.55 7.86
C THR A 756 -35.28 6.73 7.36
N VAL A 757 -34.18 7.41 7.02
CA VAL A 757 -32.88 6.78 6.74
C VAL A 757 -31.90 7.13 7.86
N VAL A 758 -31.38 6.11 8.53
CA VAL A 758 -30.33 6.25 9.54
C VAL A 758 -28.98 5.97 8.91
N VAL A 759 -28.04 6.90 9.06
CA VAL A 759 -26.70 6.81 8.47
C VAL A 759 -25.66 6.69 9.58
N LYS A 760 -24.81 5.66 9.50
CA LYS A 760 -23.61 5.57 10.34
C LYS A 760 -22.38 5.73 9.47
N ARG A 761 -21.63 6.81 9.72
CA ARG A 761 -20.36 7.08 9.02
C ARG A 761 -19.31 6.07 9.46
N HIS A 762 -18.50 5.60 8.51
CA HIS A 762 -17.38 4.70 8.83
C HIS A 762 -16.32 5.41 9.71
N PRO A 763 -15.82 4.81 10.81
CA PRO A 763 -14.83 5.44 11.70
C PRO A 763 -13.54 5.88 11.01
N MET A 764 -13.09 5.10 10.02
CA MET A 764 -11.89 5.38 9.23
C MET A 764 -12.12 6.34 8.05
N CYS A 765 -13.34 6.85 7.84
CA CYS A 765 -13.63 7.75 6.73
C CYS A 765 -13.16 9.18 7.02
N ARG A 766 -12.15 9.64 6.27
CA ARG A 766 -11.58 11.01 6.36
C ARG A 766 -12.01 11.95 5.22
N SER A 767 -13.07 11.61 4.49
CA SER A 767 -13.56 12.45 3.37
C SER A 767 -14.38 13.64 3.90
N ASP A 768 -13.97 14.86 3.52
CA ASP A 768 -14.70 16.09 3.84
C ASP A 768 -15.99 16.20 3.02
N GLU A 769 -16.00 15.73 1.77
CA GLU A 769 -17.20 15.74 0.91
C GLU A 769 -18.31 14.86 1.48
N ILE A 770 -17.97 13.65 1.96
CA ILE A 770 -18.92 12.77 2.64
C ILE A 770 -19.44 13.43 3.93
N ALA A 771 -18.55 14.07 4.69
CA ALA A 771 -18.93 14.77 5.92
C ALA A 771 -19.97 15.87 5.64
N GLN A 772 -19.70 16.70 4.64
CA GLN A 772 -20.55 17.80 4.23
C GLN A 772 -21.90 17.31 3.70
N THR A 773 -21.90 16.27 2.84
CA THR A 773 -23.14 15.71 2.28
C THR A 773 -24.05 15.15 3.37
N ILE A 774 -23.47 14.48 4.38
CA ILE A 774 -24.22 13.98 5.54
C ILE A 774 -24.80 15.15 6.35
N GLU A 775 -23.99 16.17 6.67
CA GLU A 775 -24.43 17.33 7.45
C GLU A 775 -25.56 18.11 6.75
N GLU A 776 -25.45 18.32 5.43
CA GLU A 776 -26.48 18.98 4.63
C GLU A 776 -27.79 18.17 4.60
N ALA A 777 -27.71 16.86 4.40
CA ALA A 777 -28.88 15.99 4.36
C ALA A 777 -29.58 15.86 5.73
N GLU A 778 -28.80 15.82 6.83
CA GLU A 778 -29.33 15.80 8.19
C GLU A 778 -30.00 17.14 8.55
N LEU A 779 -29.38 18.27 8.20
CA LEU A 779 -29.96 19.61 8.40
C LEU A 779 -31.26 19.82 7.61
N ALA A 780 -31.36 19.22 6.43
CA ALA A 780 -32.58 19.22 5.63
C ALA A 780 -33.67 18.26 6.16
N GLY A 781 -33.35 17.46 7.19
CA GLY A 781 -34.28 16.51 7.79
C GLY A 781 -34.54 15.27 6.95
N HIS A 782 -33.70 14.98 5.95
CA HIS A 782 -33.86 13.84 5.06
C HIS A 782 -33.27 12.53 5.62
N ILE A 783 -32.32 12.64 6.55
CA ILE A 783 -31.66 11.52 7.22
C ILE A 783 -31.46 11.80 8.71
N ARG A 784 -31.09 10.77 9.48
CA ARG A 784 -30.59 10.88 10.85
C ARG A 784 -29.22 10.23 10.98
N VAL A 785 -28.26 10.88 11.63
CA VAL A 785 -26.93 10.30 11.87
C VAL A 785 -26.86 9.66 13.25
N SER A 786 -26.27 8.47 13.36
CA SER A 786 -26.02 7.83 14.66
C SER A 786 -24.67 7.12 14.70
N ASN A 787 -24.02 7.14 15.87
CA ASN A 787 -22.81 6.35 16.13
C ASN A 787 -23.07 5.14 17.05
N ALA A 788 -24.34 4.87 17.40
CA ALA A 788 -24.78 3.72 18.20
C ALA A 788 -24.20 2.39 17.72
N ASN A 789 -24.18 1.39 18.61
CA ASN A 789 -23.63 0.08 18.31
C ASN A 789 -24.27 -0.51 17.04
N ILE A 790 -23.43 -1.05 16.14
CA ILE A 790 -23.91 -1.58 14.86
C ILE A 790 -24.98 -2.66 15.02
N HIS A 791 -24.86 -3.51 16.03
CA HIS A 791 -25.82 -4.58 16.30
C HIS A 791 -27.20 -4.02 16.68
N GLN A 792 -27.24 -2.91 17.43
CA GLN A 792 -28.48 -2.23 17.79
C GLN A 792 -29.12 -1.55 16.56
N LEU A 793 -28.29 -0.90 15.72
CA LEU A 793 -28.76 -0.25 14.47
C LEU A 793 -29.33 -1.26 13.49
N VAL A 794 -28.71 -2.44 13.38
CA VAL A 794 -29.22 -3.53 12.56
C VAL A 794 -30.52 -4.09 13.16
N ALA A 795 -30.56 -4.36 14.46
CA ALA A 795 -31.74 -4.92 15.13
C ALA A 795 -32.99 -4.04 14.96
N GLY A 796 -32.83 -2.71 15.04
CA GLY A 796 -33.91 -1.75 14.88
C GLY A 796 -34.30 -1.45 13.42
N ALA A 797 -33.46 -1.77 12.44
CA ALA A 797 -33.72 -1.46 11.04
C ALA A 797 -34.78 -2.39 10.43
N ALA A 798 -35.55 -1.85 9.48
CA ALA A 798 -36.42 -2.62 8.60
C ALA A 798 -35.61 -3.34 7.52
N CYS A 799 -34.61 -2.64 6.98
CA CYS A 799 -33.69 -3.11 5.96
C CYS A 799 -32.34 -2.41 6.11
N VAL A 800 -31.27 -3.13 5.78
CA VAL A 800 -29.92 -2.55 5.66
C VAL A 800 -29.59 -2.35 4.18
N VAL A 801 -29.24 -1.14 3.79
CA VAL A 801 -28.79 -0.82 2.43
C VAL A 801 -27.30 -0.52 2.50
N THR A 802 -26.48 -1.31 1.81
CA THR A 802 -25.02 -1.12 1.81
C THR A 802 -24.44 -1.35 0.42
N VAL A 803 -23.20 -0.94 0.20
CA VAL A 803 -22.52 -1.28 -1.06
C VAL A 803 -22.01 -2.73 -0.97
N ASN A 804 -20.97 -2.97 -0.17
CA ASN A 804 -20.39 -4.28 0.12
C ASN A 804 -19.70 -4.32 1.49
N SER A 805 -20.24 -3.56 2.46
CA SER A 805 -19.72 -3.50 3.83
C SER A 805 -19.92 -4.81 4.58
N GLY A 806 -18.97 -5.20 5.43
CA GLY A 806 -19.11 -6.37 6.32
C GLY A 806 -20.36 -6.33 7.21
N VAL A 807 -20.89 -5.13 7.48
CA VAL A 807 -22.17 -4.95 8.18
C VAL A 807 -23.35 -5.63 7.47
N GLY A 808 -23.30 -5.80 6.15
CA GLY A 808 -24.30 -6.56 5.40
C GLY A 808 -24.35 -8.03 5.85
N ALA A 809 -23.19 -8.66 6.09
CA ALA A 809 -23.14 -10.01 6.64
C ALA A 809 -23.58 -10.06 8.12
N GLU A 810 -23.25 -9.04 8.93
CA GLU A 810 -23.74 -8.90 10.30
C GLU A 810 -25.28 -8.73 10.35
N ALA A 811 -25.87 -8.08 9.35
CA ALA A 811 -27.31 -7.93 9.20
C ALA A 811 -28.00 -9.26 8.86
N LEU A 812 -27.43 -10.05 7.95
CA LEU A 812 -27.91 -11.40 7.66
C LEU A 812 -27.86 -12.31 8.91
N LEU A 813 -26.84 -12.16 9.76
CA LEU A 813 -26.76 -12.90 11.03
C LEU A 813 -27.95 -12.62 11.96
N GLN A 814 -28.48 -11.40 11.93
CA GLN A 814 -29.70 -11.02 12.65
C GLN A 814 -30.99 -11.26 11.86
N LEU A 815 -30.91 -11.98 10.74
CA LEU A 815 -32.01 -12.28 9.81
C LEU A 815 -32.69 -11.01 9.24
N LYS A 816 -31.94 -9.90 9.16
CA LYS A 816 -32.42 -8.65 8.56
C LYS A 816 -32.21 -8.68 7.04
N PRO A 817 -33.18 -8.19 6.26
CA PRO A 817 -33.03 -8.11 4.81
C PRO A 817 -31.95 -7.08 4.45
N VAL A 818 -31.20 -7.38 3.39
CA VAL A 818 -30.07 -6.57 2.94
C VAL A 818 -30.18 -6.30 1.45
N VAL A 819 -30.13 -5.01 1.10
CA VAL A 819 -29.98 -4.54 -0.28
C VAL A 819 -28.53 -4.13 -0.49
N SER A 820 -27.87 -4.71 -1.50
CA SER A 820 -26.45 -4.46 -1.80
C SER A 820 -26.24 -3.79 -3.16
N THR A 821 -25.42 -2.74 -3.22
CA THR A 821 -25.11 -2.01 -4.48
C THR A 821 -23.69 -2.24 -5.02
N GLY A 822 -22.99 -3.24 -4.48
CA GLY A 822 -21.70 -3.70 -4.96
C GLY A 822 -21.54 -5.20 -4.80
N ARG A 823 -20.52 -5.77 -5.43
CA ARG A 823 -20.22 -7.20 -5.30
C ARG A 823 -19.63 -7.50 -3.91
N SER A 824 -20.10 -8.57 -3.27
CA SER A 824 -19.59 -9.10 -2.00
C SER A 824 -19.64 -10.62 -2.00
N ASP A 825 -18.95 -11.26 -1.05
CA ASP A 825 -18.96 -12.71 -0.87
C ASP A 825 -20.23 -13.25 -0.18
N TYR A 826 -21.08 -12.35 0.32
CA TYR A 826 -22.40 -12.66 0.88
C TYR A 826 -23.56 -12.25 -0.05
N ALA A 827 -23.26 -11.79 -1.27
CA ALA A 827 -24.25 -11.25 -2.21
C ALA A 827 -25.32 -12.26 -2.64
N ALA A 828 -25.03 -13.57 -2.56
CA ALA A 828 -26.01 -14.62 -2.86
C ALA A 828 -27.25 -14.53 -1.95
N ALA A 829 -27.09 -14.06 -0.71
CA ALA A 829 -28.16 -13.92 0.28
C ALA A 829 -28.74 -12.49 0.34
N THR A 830 -28.38 -11.58 -0.58
CA THR A 830 -28.83 -10.18 -0.58
C THR A 830 -29.56 -9.81 -1.85
N ARG A 831 -30.44 -8.80 -1.79
CA ARG A 831 -31.06 -8.22 -2.98
C ARG A 831 -30.04 -7.28 -3.63
N ARG A 832 -29.38 -7.73 -4.70
CA ARG A 832 -28.43 -6.90 -5.44
C ARG A 832 -29.14 -5.94 -6.41
N VAL A 833 -28.76 -4.67 -6.36
CA VAL A 833 -29.23 -3.62 -7.31
C VAL A 833 -28.04 -2.90 -7.92
N ARG A 834 -28.14 -2.51 -9.20
CA ARG A 834 -27.03 -1.91 -9.97
C ARG A 834 -27.26 -0.46 -10.34
N THR A 835 -28.51 -0.01 -10.32
CA THR A 835 -28.90 1.36 -10.71
C THR A 835 -29.79 2.01 -9.66
N GLU A 836 -29.82 3.35 -9.64
CA GLU A 836 -30.69 4.10 -8.71
C GLU A 836 -32.18 3.76 -8.92
N ASN A 837 -32.58 3.53 -10.18
CA ASN A 837 -33.96 3.16 -10.49
C ASN A 837 -34.34 1.77 -9.95
N GLU A 838 -33.45 0.79 -10.06
CA GLU A 838 -33.63 -0.52 -9.42
C GLU A 838 -33.71 -0.39 -7.90
N LEU A 839 -32.83 0.42 -7.30
CA LEU A 839 -32.85 0.68 -5.86
C LEU A 839 -34.20 1.24 -5.41
N PHE A 840 -34.70 2.28 -6.07
CA PHE A 840 -35.99 2.89 -5.71
C PHE A 840 -37.15 1.90 -5.87
N THR A 841 -37.17 1.13 -6.96
CA THR A 841 -38.19 0.10 -7.20
C THR A 841 -38.21 -0.96 -6.09
N VAL A 842 -37.03 -1.47 -5.70
CA VAL A 842 -36.89 -2.45 -4.63
C VAL A 842 -37.32 -1.89 -3.28
N LEU A 843 -36.95 -0.65 -2.98
CA LEU A 843 -37.33 0.00 -1.72
C LEU A 843 -38.84 0.23 -1.64
N ASP A 844 -39.47 0.67 -2.72
CA ASP A 844 -40.92 0.94 -2.78
C ASP A 844 -41.77 -0.31 -2.67
N ASN A 845 -41.37 -1.37 -3.37
CA ASN A 845 -42.09 -2.65 -3.37
C ASN A 845 -41.80 -3.49 -2.12
N LYS A 846 -40.89 -3.04 -1.25
CA LYS A 846 -40.39 -3.79 -0.09
C LYS A 846 -39.81 -5.18 -0.43
N ASP A 847 -39.30 -5.35 -1.66
CA ASP A 847 -38.69 -6.61 -2.13
C ASP A 847 -37.21 -6.72 -1.71
N TRP A 848 -36.96 -6.61 -0.41
CA TRP A 848 -35.62 -6.39 0.15
C TRP A 848 -34.78 -7.66 0.30
N SER A 849 -35.38 -8.85 0.30
CA SER A 849 -34.67 -10.13 0.44
C SER A 849 -35.07 -11.11 -0.66
N PRO A 850 -34.10 -11.73 -1.35
CA PRO A 850 -34.37 -12.81 -2.28
C PRO A 850 -34.49 -14.18 -1.58
N ALA A 851 -34.23 -14.25 -0.26
CA ALA A 851 -34.06 -15.48 0.49
C ALA A 851 -35.00 -15.56 1.69
N SER A 852 -35.48 -16.77 2.01
CA SER A 852 -36.20 -17.03 3.25
C SER A 852 -35.24 -17.01 4.45
N GLU A 853 -35.76 -16.87 5.68
CA GLU A 853 -34.93 -17.00 6.88
C GLU A 853 -34.22 -18.36 6.96
N GLY A 854 -34.87 -19.43 6.50
CA GLY A 854 -34.28 -20.77 6.43
C GLY A 854 -33.05 -20.80 5.52
N ASP A 855 -33.17 -20.21 4.33
CA ASP A 855 -32.07 -20.12 3.36
C ASP A 855 -30.93 -19.24 3.88
N ILE A 856 -31.25 -18.13 4.56
CA ILE A 856 -30.23 -17.26 5.18
C ILE A 856 -29.44 -18.04 6.23
N LYS A 857 -30.09 -18.85 7.07
CA LYS A 857 -29.39 -19.67 8.07
C LYS A 857 -28.51 -20.74 7.44
N LYS A 858 -29.00 -21.43 6.39
CA LYS A 858 -28.19 -22.38 5.61
C LYS A 858 -27.00 -21.70 4.95
N PHE A 859 -27.20 -20.50 4.41
CA PHE A 859 -26.13 -19.69 3.86
C PHE A 859 -25.10 -19.32 4.93
N LEU A 860 -25.52 -18.88 6.13
CA LEU A 860 -24.59 -18.56 7.22
C LEU A 860 -23.78 -19.77 7.68
N TRP A 861 -24.39 -20.96 7.70
CA TRP A 861 -23.66 -22.21 7.92
C TRP A 861 -22.61 -22.42 6.84
N PHE A 862 -22.97 -22.38 5.56
CA PHE A 862 -22.01 -22.51 4.45
C PHE A 862 -20.90 -21.46 4.55
N TYR A 863 -21.27 -20.21 4.79
CA TYR A 863 -20.39 -19.05 4.83
C TYR A 863 -19.32 -19.17 5.93
N THR A 864 -19.66 -19.78 7.07
CA THR A 864 -18.76 -19.91 8.23
C THR A 864 -18.12 -21.29 8.42
N LYS A 865 -18.59 -22.31 7.70
CA LYS A 865 -18.07 -23.69 7.77
C LYS A 865 -17.36 -24.17 6.51
N ARG A 866 -17.69 -23.60 5.34
CA ARG A 866 -17.10 -24.01 4.04
C ARG A 866 -16.28 -22.89 3.39
N TYR A 867 -16.71 -21.64 3.51
CA TYR A 867 -15.99 -20.50 2.91
C TYR A 867 -14.98 -19.85 3.89
N MET A 868 -15.43 -19.45 5.07
CA MET A 868 -14.58 -18.92 6.14
C MET A 868 -14.22 -20.00 7.16
N VAL A 869 -13.16 -19.75 7.92
CA VAL A 869 -12.73 -20.56 9.07
C VAL A 869 -12.60 -19.68 10.31
N ARG A 870 -12.93 -20.21 11.49
CA ARG A 870 -12.75 -19.50 12.76
C ARG A 870 -11.28 -19.58 13.18
N PHE A 871 -10.74 -18.49 13.73
CA PHE A 871 -9.30 -18.39 14.01
C PHE A 871 -8.75 -19.45 14.97
N ASP A 872 -9.59 -20.02 15.83
CA ASP A 872 -9.23 -21.01 16.87
C ASP A 872 -9.75 -22.42 16.57
N ASP A 873 -10.39 -22.64 15.42
CA ASP A 873 -10.85 -23.96 14.98
C ASP A 873 -9.77 -24.63 14.13
N VAL A 874 -8.73 -25.16 14.79
CA VAL A 874 -7.57 -25.78 14.14
C VAL A 874 -7.95 -26.92 13.18
N PRO A 875 -8.87 -27.84 13.55
CA PRO A 875 -9.34 -28.87 12.62
C PRO A 875 -9.98 -28.29 11.35
N ALA A 876 -10.88 -27.30 11.47
CA ALA A 876 -11.53 -26.69 10.31
C ALA A 876 -10.53 -25.92 9.42
N ILE A 877 -9.53 -25.26 10.01
CA ILE A 877 -8.42 -24.65 9.26
C ILE A 877 -7.69 -25.74 8.47
N GLY A 878 -7.32 -26.85 9.11
CA GLY A 878 -6.64 -27.98 8.46
C GLY A 878 -7.44 -28.60 7.31
N ASP A 879 -8.74 -28.81 7.50
CA ASP A 879 -9.65 -29.32 6.46
C ASP A 879 -9.71 -28.38 5.26
N ARG A 880 -9.86 -27.07 5.51
CA ARG A 880 -9.91 -26.07 4.44
C ARG A 880 -8.60 -26.00 3.66
N LEU A 881 -7.46 -26.12 4.34
CA LEU A 881 -6.15 -26.17 3.68
C LEU A 881 -6.01 -27.42 2.80
N ARG A 882 -6.42 -28.60 3.29
CA ARG A 882 -6.41 -29.85 2.51
C ARG A 882 -7.30 -29.77 1.28
N GLU A 883 -8.53 -29.26 1.43
CA GLU A 883 -9.47 -29.06 0.32
C GLU A 883 -8.85 -28.22 -0.80
N LEU A 884 -8.29 -27.07 -0.45
CA LEU A 884 -7.68 -26.15 -1.40
C LEU A 884 -6.44 -26.75 -2.06
N LEU A 885 -5.58 -27.42 -1.29
CA LEU A 885 -4.34 -28.02 -1.79
C LEU A 885 -4.58 -29.28 -2.64
N ALA A 886 -5.68 -30.01 -2.42
CA ALA A 886 -6.06 -31.16 -3.24
C ALA A 886 -6.28 -30.78 -4.72
N GLY A 887 -6.82 -29.59 -4.99
CA GLY A 887 -7.08 -29.09 -6.36
C GLY A 887 -5.83 -28.71 -7.17
N VAL A 888 -4.66 -28.62 -6.53
CA VAL A 888 -3.41 -28.17 -7.18
C VAL A 888 -2.65 -29.31 -7.86
N GLY A 889 -3.08 -30.57 -7.67
CA GLY A 889 -2.57 -31.72 -8.41
C GLY A 889 -1.12 -32.07 -8.09
N HIS A 890 -0.80 -32.29 -6.80
CA HIS A 890 0.46 -32.90 -6.35
C HIS A 890 0.26 -33.84 -5.15
N ALA A 891 -0.84 -34.60 -5.13
CA ALA A 891 -0.98 -35.75 -4.23
C ALA A 891 -0.41 -37.00 -4.92
N VAL A 892 0.69 -37.55 -4.38
CA VAL A 892 0.96 -39.00 -4.53
C VAL A 892 0.26 -39.68 -3.34
N PRO A 893 -0.54 -40.74 -3.54
CA PRO A 893 -1.20 -41.45 -2.45
C PRO A 893 -0.17 -42.15 -1.55
N GLY A 894 -0.36 -42.12 -0.22
CA GLY A 894 0.25 -43.10 0.68
C GLY A 894 1.16 -42.61 1.83
N ALA A 895 0.87 -41.49 2.48
CA ALA A 895 1.46 -41.21 3.79
C ALA A 895 0.33 -41.18 4.84
N GLU A 896 0.36 -42.13 5.77
CA GLU A 896 -0.61 -42.16 6.88
C GLU A 896 -0.43 -40.96 7.80
N PRO A 897 -1.53 -40.38 8.32
CA PRO A 897 -1.48 -39.33 9.33
C PRO A 897 -1.16 -39.94 10.69
N ASP A 898 0.13 -40.01 11.04
CA ASP A 898 0.53 -40.41 12.39
C ASP A 898 0.34 -39.27 13.38
N GLY A 899 -0.59 -39.48 14.32
CA GLY A 899 -0.60 -38.97 15.68
C GLY A 899 -0.43 -37.46 15.87
N GLY A 900 -1.55 -36.77 16.17
CA GLY A 900 -1.51 -35.39 16.65
C GLY A 900 -0.53 -35.21 17.81
N MET A 901 0.44 -34.31 17.61
CA MET A 901 1.28 -33.77 18.67
C MET A 901 0.97 -32.28 18.84
N ALA A 902 0.85 -31.85 20.10
CA ALA A 902 0.94 -30.45 20.45
C ALA A 902 2.33 -29.93 20.02
N LEU A 903 2.36 -28.83 19.27
CA LEU A 903 3.60 -28.14 18.92
C LEU A 903 4.18 -27.49 20.17
N ASP A 904 4.96 -28.26 20.90
CA ASP A 904 6.12 -27.70 21.58
C ASP A 904 7.18 -27.58 20.48
N LEU A 905 7.25 -26.43 19.79
CA LEU A 905 8.30 -26.13 18.80
C LEU A 905 9.61 -26.01 19.59
N PRO A 906 10.40 -27.09 19.75
CA PRO A 906 11.52 -27.09 20.65
C PRO A 906 12.64 -26.38 19.89
N GLY A 907 12.88 -25.11 20.25
CA GLY A 907 14.03 -24.36 19.78
C GLY A 907 14.18 -24.28 18.26
N ILE A 908 13.86 -23.11 17.69
CA ILE A 908 14.83 -22.53 16.75
C ILE A 908 16.01 -22.07 17.62
N THR A 909 16.72 -23.05 18.17
CA THR A 909 18.03 -22.87 18.74
C THR A 909 18.93 -22.58 17.56
N ALA A 910 19.61 -21.43 17.63
CA ALA A 910 20.97 -21.41 17.16
C ALA A 910 21.64 -22.73 17.57
N ILE A 911 22.14 -23.49 16.60
CA ILE A 911 23.09 -24.55 16.91
C ILE A 911 24.29 -23.85 17.61
N PRO A 912 24.80 -24.26 18.78
CA PRO A 912 24.21 -24.79 20.03
C PRO A 912 24.30 -23.75 21.19
N PHE A 913 23.57 -23.83 22.33
CA PHE A 913 23.93 -24.58 23.56
C PHE A 913 22.78 -24.56 24.60
N THR A 914 22.84 -25.51 25.53
CA THR A 914 21.82 -26.15 26.38
C THR A 914 21.11 -25.33 27.48
N SER A 915 19.85 -25.70 27.79
CA SER A 915 19.00 -25.29 28.95
C SER A 915 19.32 -26.11 30.24
N PRO A 916 18.58 -26.09 31.39
CA PRO A 916 17.41 -25.28 31.84
C PRO A 916 17.44 -24.80 33.32
N ARG A 917 16.47 -23.96 33.75
CA ARG A 917 15.83 -24.03 35.10
C ARG A 917 14.47 -23.32 35.13
N GLU A 918 13.49 -23.96 35.75
CA GLU A 918 12.07 -23.60 35.85
C GLU A 918 11.72 -22.69 37.06
N MET A 919 10.44 -22.24 37.04
CA MET A 919 9.53 -21.85 38.14
C MET A 919 9.38 -20.34 38.43
N PRO A 920 8.24 -19.88 38.99
CA PRO A 920 6.83 -20.32 38.84
C PRO A 920 5.86 -19.14 38.56
N ALA A 921 4.59 -19.48 38.30
CA ALA A 921 3.47 -18.55 38.23
C ALA A 921 2.98 -18.13 39.64
N GLU A 922 2.52 -16.87 39.81
CA GLU A 922 1.27 -16.45 40.49
C GLU A 922 1.30 -14.99 40.99
N GLY A 923 0.16 -14.29 40.87
CA GLY A 923 -0.36 -13.36 41.89
C GLY A 923 -0.02 -11.86 41.80
N LEU A 924 -0.99 -11.05 41.32
CA LEU A 924 -1.08 -9.60 41.54
C LEU A 924 -1.49 -9.29 42.99
N HIS A 925 -0.77 -8.42 43.71
CA HIS A 925 -1.30 -7.62 44.83
C HIS A 925 -0.49 -6.33 45.08
N ALA A 926 -1.18 -5.36 45.70
CA ALA A 926 -0.78 -3.98 45.94
C ALA A 926 0.64 -3.80 46.50
N GLY A 927 1.56 -3.48 45.59
CA GLY A 927 2.95 -3.11 45.86
C GLY A 927 3.72 -2.73 44.59
N ASP A 928 3.00 -2.43 43.49
CA ASP A 928 3.63 -2.19 42.19
C ASP A 928 4.49 -0.93 42.21
N ASP A 929 5.72 -1.06 41.69
CA ASP A 929 6.62 0.07 41.53
C ASP A 929 6.02 1.14 40.60
N PRO A 930 6.06 2.42 40.97
CA PRO A 930 5.51 3.50 40.14
C PRO A 930 6.28 3.59 38.82
N LEU A 931 5.64 3.18 37.72
CA LEU A 931 6.21 3.21 36.37
C LEU A 931 6.40 4.66 35.90
N LEU A 932 7.62 5.18 36.06
CA LEU A 932 8.08 6.43 35.45
C LEU A 932 9.08 6.13 34.33
N GLY A 933 9.17 7.00 33.32
CA GLY A 933 10.19 6.84 32.28
C GLY A 933 11.60 7.06 32.85
N GLU A 934 12.60 6.36 32.31
CA GLU A 934 14.00 6.41 32.77
C GLU A 934 14.53 7.85 32.96
N GLN A 935 14.18 8.76 32.05
CA GLN A 935 14.63 10.16 32.12
C GLN A 935 14.01 10.89 33.33
N CYS A 936 12.76 10.58 33.66
CA CYS A 936 12.08 11.17 34.82
C CYS A 936 12.63 10.59 36.11
N GLU A 937 12.87 9.27 36.17
CA GLU A 937 13.47 8.65 37.34
C GLU A 937 14.87 9.18 37.61
N GLN A 938 15.69 9.29 36.56
CA GLN A 938 17.03 9.84 36.69
C GLN A 938 16.98 11.31 37.16
N LEU A 939 16.05 12.11 36.65
CA LEU A 939 15.86 13.49 37.09
C LEU A 939 15.48 13.57 38.57
N LEU A 940 14.52 12.76 39.03
CA LEU A 940 14.06 12.73 40.42
C LEU A 940 15.15 12.21 41.37
N ARG A 941 15.93 11.19 40.96
CA ARG A 941 17.08 10.69 41.74
C ARG A 941 18.14 11.78 41.91
N MET A 942 18.45 12.53 40.84
CA MET A 942 19.43 13.62 40.91
C MET A 942 18.92 14.79 41.76
N PHE A 943 17.64 15.15 41.64
CA PHE A 943 17.02 16.14 42.51
C PHE A 943 17.12 15.73 43.98
N ASN A 944 16.77 14.48 44.30
CA ASN A 944 16.86 13.97 45.67
C ASN A 944 18.31 13.95 46.19
N ALA A 945 19.28 13.53 45.37
CA ALA A 945 20.69 13.49 45.76
C ALA A 945 21.28 14.89 46.05
N GLU A 946 20.85 15.91 45.31
CA GLU A 946 21.33 17.30 45.45
C GLU A 946 20.48 18.15 46.42
N GLY A 947 19.48 17.52 47.05
CA GLY A 947 18.58 18.15 48.02
C GLY A 947 17.57 19.13 47.41
N VAL A 948 17.23 18.99 46.13
CA VAL A 948 16.19 19.77 45.45
C VAL A 948 14.82 19.25 45.86
N ARG A 949 13.99 20.11 46.46
CA ARG A 949 12.62 19.77 46.87
C ARG A 949 11.70 19.74 45.65
N CYS A 950 11.63 18.57 45.00
CA CYS A 950 10.76 18.31 43.85
C CYS A 950 9.62 17.37 44.23
N TRP A 951 8.41 17.64 43.76
CA TRP A 951 7.25 16.77 43.92
C TRP A 951 6.58 16.44 42.58
N MET A 952 5.89 15.31 42.53
CA MET A 952 4.95 15.00 41.46
C MET A 952 3.74 15.93 41.54
N ASP A 953 3.37 16.58 40.46
CA ASP A 953 2.28 17.57 40.42
C ASP A 953 1.14 17.12 39.48
N SER A 954 -0.04 17.72 39.63
CA SER A 954 -1.12 17.69 38.62
C SER A 954 -1.53 16.26 38.18
N GLY A 955 -1.75 16.06 36.88
CA GLY A 955 -2.27 14.83 36.28
C GLY A 955 -1.35 13.64 36.45
N SER A 956 -0.04 13.90 36.55
CA SER A 956 0.98 12.88 36.81
C SER A 956 0.86 12.32 38.22
N LEU A 957 0.70 13.17 39.24
CA LEU A 957 0.42 12.72 40.61
C LEU A 957 -0.91 11.97 40.70
N LEU A 958 -1.96 12.48 40.03
CA LEU A 958 -3.27 11.84 40.01
C LEU A 958 -3.20 10.42 39.44
N GLY A 959 -2.46 10.20 38.35
CA GLY A 959 -2.25 8.87 37.77
C GLY A 959 -1.55 7.93 38.76
N LEU A 960 -0.43 8.36 39.33
CA LEU A 960 0.34 7.55 40.28
C LEU A 960 -0.49 7.15 41.51
N VAL A 961 -1.25 8.08 42.08
CA VAL A 961 -2.04 7.83 43.30
C VAL A 961 -3.29 7.00 43.02
N ARG A 962 -3.96 7.22 41.87
CA ARG A 962 -5.20 6.53 41.54
C ARG A 962 -4.96 5.15 40.90
N HIS A 963 -3.85 4.96 40.19
CA HIS A 963 -3.63 3.79 39.34
C HIS A 963 -2.27 3.10 39.54
N GLY A 964 -1.39 3.60 40.41
CA GLY A 964 -0.03 3.07 40.60
C GLY A 964 0.91 3.33 39.40
N ARG A 965 0.45 4.07 38.39
CA ARG A 965 1.20 4.39 37.15
C ARG A 965 0.67 5.67 36.52
N LEU A 966 1.46 6.30 35.65
CA LEU A 966 0.98 7.44 34.85
C LEU A 966 -0.23 7.05 33.99
N ASN A 967 -1.15 7.99 33.75
CA ASN A 967 -2.30 7.73 32.88
C ASN A 967 -1.84 7.48 31.44
N HIS A 968 -2.50 6.57 30.71
CA HIS A 968 -2.10 6.26 29.33
C HIS A 968 -2.33 7.43 28.34
N TRP A 969 -3.13 8.43 28.72
CA TRP A 969 -3.38 9.66 27.96
C TRP A 969 -2.54 10.86 28.44
N GLU A 970 -1.60 10.65 29.36
CA GLU A 970 -0.74 11.72 29.87
C GLU A 970 0.06 12.35 28.71
N LYS A 971 0.15 13.68 28.69
CA LYS A 971 0.79 14.42 27.58
C LYS A 971 2.20 14.87 27.90
N ASP A 972 2.52 14.94 29.18
CA ASP A 972 3.75 15.39 29.80
C ASP A 972 3.76 14.95 31.27
N ILE A 973 4.95 14.83 31.87
CA ILE A 973 5.12 14.54 33.29
C ILE A 973 5.25 15.87 34.02
N ASP A 974 4.28 16.17 34.87
CA ASP A 974 4.21 17.39 35.66
C ASP A 974 4.95 17.23 36.99
N LEU A 975 5.97 18.07 37.19
CA LEU A 975 6.77 18.15 38.40
C LEU A 975 6.69 19.58 38.95
N GLY A 976 6.80 19.74 40.27
CA GLY A 976 6.85 21.05 40.92
C GLY A 976 8.10 21.22 41.77
N ILE A 977 8.67 22.42 41.78
CA ILE A 977 9.76 22.84 42.67
C ILE A 977 9.47 24.21 43.28
N TRP A 978 10.10 24.50 44.41
CA TRP A 978 10.18 25.86 44.95
C TRP A 978 11.24 26.69 44.23
N ILE A 979 11.01 28.00 44.12
CA ILE A 979 11.98 28.95 43.53
C ILE A 979 13.36 28.91 44.21
N ASP A 980 13.43 28.62 45.50
CA ASP A 980 14.70 28.51 46.24
C ASP A 980 15.63 27.44 45.65
N ASP A 981 15.06 26.39 45.04
CA ASP A 981 15.80 25.27 44.46
C ASP A 981 16.09 25.45 42.97
N TYR A 982 15.77 26.63 42.41
CA TYR A 982 15.81 26.91 40.97
C TYR A 982 17.20 26.70 40.35
N GLU A 983 18.27 27.22 40.95
CA GLU A 983 19.61 27.16 40.35
C GLU A 983 20.11 25.72 40.23
N LYS A 984 19.97 24.93 41.30
CA LYS A 984 20.30 23.51 41.30
C LYS A 984 19.42 22.73 40.32
N ALA A 985 18.11 22.97 40.35
CA ALA A 985 17.19 22.29 39.45
C ALA A 985 17.46 22.60 37.98
N ARG A 986 17.84 23.85 37.66
CA ARG A 986 18.24 24.30 36.32
C ARG A 986 19.44 23.51 35.82
N ASP A 987 20.48 23.40 36.64
CA ASP A 987 21.73 22.77 36.25
C ASP A 987 21.54 21.25 36.07
N ILE A 988 20.79 20.60 36.97
CA ILE A 988 20.42 19.19 36.85
C ILE A 988 19.54 18.94 35.61
N CYS A 989 18.56 19.80 35.34
CA CYS A 989 17.71 19.67 34.15
C CYS A 989 18.54 19.78 32.85
N ARG A 990 19.55 20.64 32.81
CA ARG A 990 20.47 20.75 31.68
C ARG A 990 21.30 19.49 31.52
N GLU A 991 21.85 18.96 32.61
CA GLU A 991 22.63 17.73 32.60
C GLU A 991 21.80 16.54 32.10
N VAL A 992 20.57 16.37 32.60
CA VAL A 992 19.65 15.32 32.14
C VAL A 992 19.29 15.53 30.67
N ALA A 993 19.04 16.77 30.23
CA ALA A 993 18.75 17.04 28.84
C ALA A 993 19.94 16.73 27.92
N GLU A 994 21.17 17.06 28.31
CA GLU A 994 22.38 16.71 27.57
C GLU A 994 22.59 15.19 27.53
N ARG A 995 22.48 14.52 28.68
CA ARG A 995 22.63 13.06 28.81
C ARG A 995 21.69 12.29 27.90
N TYR A 996 20.42 12.71 27.84
CA TYR A 996 19.38 12.03 27.07
C TYR A 996 19.09 12.70 25.72
N SER A 997 19.93 13.63 25.26
CA SER A 997 19.75 14.38 24.00
C SER A 997 18.35 14.98 23.84
N LEU A 998 17.84 15.57 24.91
CA LEU A 998 16.55 16.26 24.95
C LEU A 998 16.75 17.76 24.66
N TRP A 999 15.76 18.35 24.00
CA TRP A 999 15.65 19.79 23.90
C TRP A 999 15.21 20.38 25.24
N TYR A 1000 16.10 21.18 25.83
CA TYR A 1000 15.88 21.91 27.06
C TYR A 1000 15.48 23.35 26.79
N ARG A 1001 14.48 23.84 27.53
CA ARG A 1001 14.05 25.24 27.48
C ARG A 1001 13.59 25.76 28.84
N GLU A 1002 14.11 26.92 29.22
CA GLU A 1002 13.60 27.70 30.35
C GLU A 1002 12.45 28.62 29.90
N LYS A 1003 11.36 28.64 30.67
CA LYS A 1003 10.22 29.52 30.42
C LYS A 1003 10.23 30.67 31.42
N TRP A 1004 10.17 31.88 30.89
CA TRP A 1004 10.22 33.12 31.66
C TRP A 1004 8.99 33.98 31.37
N LEU A 1005 8.49 34.67 32.40
CA LEU A 1005 7.43 35.66 32.27
C LEU A 1005 7.85 36.96 32.96
N LYS A 1006 8.09 38.00 32.16
CA LYS A 1006 8.57 39.32 32.61
C LYS A 1006 9.66 39.21 33.70
N GLY A 1007 10.69 38.39 33.50
CA GLY A 1007 11.83 38.27 34.43
C GLY A 1007 11.66 37.32 35.62
N ALA A 1008 10.53 36.61 35.72
CA ALA A 1008 10.36 35.50 36.66
C ALA A 1008 10.34 34.15 35.90
N PRO A 1009 11.20 33.17 36.24
CA PRO A 1009 11.13 31.83 35.66
C PRO A 1009 9.89 31.09 36.18
N TYR A 1010 9.20 30.34 35.32
CA TYR A 1010 7.99 29.61 35.74
C TYR A 1010 7.97 28.14 35.37
N ALA A 1011 8.85 27.68 34.45
CA ALA A 1011 9.01 26.25 34.20
C ALA A 1011 10.31 25.92 33.45
N PHE A 1012 10.81 24.69 33.64
CA PHE A 1012 11.73 24.01 32.74
C PHE A 1012 10.95 23.03 31.86
N LEU A 1013 11.30 22.94 30.59
CA LEU A 1013 10.74 21.97 29.65
C LEU A 1013 11.86 21.14 29.04
N LEU A 1014 11.80 19.83 29.23
CA LEU A 1014 12.67 18.86 28.58
C LEU A 1014 11.81 18.00 27.65
N CYS A 1015 12.09 17.99 26.34
CA CYS A 1015 11.34 17.18 25.40
C CYS A 1015 12.18 16.80 24.18
N SER A 1016 11.72 15.83 23.37
CA SER A 1016 12.41 15.48 22.12
C SER A 1016 12.56 16.71 21.20
N HIS A 1017 13.66 16.79 20.46
CA HIS A 1017 13.96 17.93 19.59
C HIS A 1017 12.81 18.26 18.60
N PRO A 1018 12.53 19.56 18.36
CA PRO A 1018 11.48 19.98 17.43
C PRO A 1018 11.63 19.34 16.05
N GLY A 1019 10.63 18.57 15.61
CA GLY A 1019 10.63 17.85 14.33
C GLY A 1019 11.12 16.40 14.39
N GLY A 1020 11.64 15.94 15.53
CA GLY A 1020 11.92 14.53 15.82
C GLY A 1020 10.65 13.76 16.21
N LYS A 1021 10.72 12.42 16.18
CA LYS A 1021 9.69 11.57 16.82
C LYS A 1021 9.76 11.78 18.33
N ARG A 1022 8.59 11.87 18.99
CA ARG A 1022 8.52 11.83 20.45
C ARG A 1022 8.96 10.45 20.91
N THR A 1023 10.12 10.37 21.56
CA THR A 1023 10.68 9.14 22.13
C THR A 1023 10.28 8.96 23.59
N THR A 1024 9.93 10.05 24.29
CA THR A 1024 9.59 10.10 25.71
C THR A 1024 8.46 11.11 25.95
N LEU A 1025 7.77 11.02 27.09
CA LEU A 1025 6.88 12.09 27.54
C LEU A 1025 7.72 13.34 27.88
N PRO A 1026 7.30 14.55 27.46
CA PRO A 1026 7.93 15.79 27.90
C PRO A 1026 7.95 15.88 29.43
N LEU A 1027 9.04 16.36 30.02
CA LEU A 1027 9.12 16.68 31.44
C LEU A 1027 8.88 18.17 31.63
N SER A 1028 7.82 18.50 32.38
CA SER A 1028 7.41 19.86 32.70
C SER A 1028 7.68 20.11 34.19
N VAL A 1029 8.80 20.78 34.51
CA VAL A 1029 9.14 21.15 35.90
C VAL A 1029 8.67 22.56 36.15
N HIS A 1030 7.54 22.73 36.82
CA HIS A 1030 6.94 24.02 37.14
C HIS A 1030 7.58 24.64 38.39
N VAL A 1031 7.83 25.95 38.33
CA VAL A 1031 8.44 26.71 39.43
C VAL A 1031 7.34 27.43 40.20
N PHE A 1032 7.28 27.22 41.52
CA PHE A 1032 6.32 27.83 42.43
C PHE A 1032 6.99 28.85 43.35
N TYR A 1033 6.26 29.92 43.64
CA TYR A 1033 6.64 31.02 44.53
C TYR A 1033 5.76 31.04 45.76
N ARG A 1034 6.30 31.48 46.90
CA ARG A 1034 5.51 31.68 48.11
C ARG A 1034 4.85 33.05 48.05
N HIS A 1035 3.53 33.09 48.19
CA HIS A 1035 2.77 34.34 48.23
C HIS A 1035 1.63 34.25 49.26
N GLY A 1036 1.88 34.78 50.45
CA GLY A 1036 1.06 34.48 51.63
C GLY A 1036 1.08 32.98 51.92
N ASP A 1037 -0.09 32.40 52.20
CA ASP A 1037 -0.26 30.96 52.46
C ASP A 1037 -0.42 30.11 51.19
N ALA A 1038 -0.06 30.64 50.01
CA ALA A 1038 -0.24 29.96 48.73
C ALA A 1038 1.08 29.74 47.97
N ALA A 1039 1.20 28.58 47.33
CA ALA A 1039 2.11 28.29 46.26
C ALA A 1039 1.54 28.82 44.94
N TRP A 1040 2.26 29.75 44.34
CA TRP A 1040 1.83 30.48 43.15
C TRP A 1040 2.73 30.21 41.95
N SER A 1041 2.14 29.95 40.78
CA SER A 1041 2.88 29.83 39.51
C SER A 1041 2.08 30.39 38.33
N PRO A 1042 2.65 31.23 37.45
CA PRO A 1042 1.94 31.77 36.29
C PRO A 1042 1.87 30.76 35.13
N GLN A 1043 0.72 30.69 34.47
CA GLN A 1043 0.42 29.76 33.38
C GLN A 1043 0.11 30.52 32.09
N LYS A 1044 1.11 30.66 31.21
CA LYS A 1044 0.99 31.37 29.93
C LYS A 1044 0.31 30.48 28.88
N TYR A 1045 -0.78 30.94 28.27
CA TYR A 1045 -1.56 30.17 27.30
C TYR A 1045 -1.80 30.93 25.98
N SER A 1046 -1.61 30.26 24.84
CA SER A 1046 -1.79 30.85 23.50
C SER A 1046 -3.19 30.60 22.94
N LEU A 1047 -3.88 31.67 22.53
CA LEU A 1047 -5.23 31.60 21.96
C LEU A 1047 -5.26 31.15 20.49
N VAL A 1048 -4.13 31.22 19.76
CA VAL A 1048 -4.08 31.03 18.28
C VAL A 1048 -3.45 29.70 17.86
N SER A 1049 -3.13 28.83 18.81
CA SER A 1049 -2.60 27.50 18.45
C SER A 1049 -3.70 26.65 17.82
N ALA A 1050 -3.35 25.85 16.80
CA ALA A 1050 -4.29 24.93 16.14
C ALA A 1050 -4.89 23.86 17.07
N ARG A 1051 -4.43 23.79 18.33
CA ARG A 1051 -4.92 22.88 19.38
C ARG A 1051 -5.67 23.61 20.50
N SER A 1052 -5.83 24.94 20.40
CA SER A 1052 -6.42 25.75 21.47
C SER A 1052 -7.93 25.56 21.55
N LYS A 1053 -8.40 24.96 22.66
CA LYS A 1053 -9.84 24.74 22.90
C LYS A 1053 -10.52 25.93 23.62
N TYR A 1054 -9.72 26.80 24.23
CA TYR A 1054 -10.20 27.88 25.11
C TYR A 1054 -11.08 28.93 24.41
N PRO A 1055 -10.77 29.42 23.18
CA PRO A 1055 -11.66 30.40 22.54
C PRO A 1055 -13.07 29.88 22.26
N ARG A 1056 -13.18 28.58 21.93
CA ARG A 1056 -14.48 27.93 21.74
C ARG A 1056 -15.22 27.74 23.06
N TYR A 1057 -14.50 27.41 24.13
CA TYR A 1057 -15.07 27.36 25.48
C TYR A 1057 -15.68 28.71 25.87
N VAL A 1058 -14.94 29.80 25.75
CA VAL A 1058 -15.43 31.17 26.06
C VAL A 1058 -16.61 31.56 25.16
N TYR A 1059 -16.60 31.16 23.89
CA TYR A 1059 -17.73 31.37 22.99
C TYR A 1059 -18.99 30.62 23.45
N ARG A 1060 -18.85 29.36 23.87
CA ARG A 1060 -19.95 28.52 24.36
C ARG A 1060 -20.47 28.96 25.73
N SER A 1061 -19.60 29.36 26.66
CA SER A 1061 -20.03 29.83 27.97
C SER A 1061 -20.86 31.12 27.90
N VAL A 1062 -20.59 31.99 26.91
CA VAL A 1062 -21.36 33.22 26.69
C VAL A 1062 -22.62 33.00 25.86
N ASN A 1063 -22.58 32.08 24.89
CA ASN A 1063 -23.67 31.93 23.90
C ASN A 1063 -24.53 30.66 24.07
N GLY A 1064 -24.18 29.77 25.00
CA GLY A 1064 -24.76 28.43 25.15
C GLY A 1064 -24.16 27.41 24.17
N GLU A 1065 -24.50 26.12 24.37
CA GLU A 1065 -24.05 25.03 23.50
C GLU A 1065 -24.82 24.95 22.17
N GLY A 1066 -26.02 25.57 22.10
CA GLY A 1066 -26.87 25.62 20.90
C GLY A 1066 -26.52 26.74 19.91
N ARG A 1067 -27.28 26.82 18.80
CA ARG A 1067 -27.09 27.88 17.77
C ARG A 1067 -27.42 29.27 18.33
N ALA A 1068 -26.39 30.07 18.58
CA ALA A 1068 -26.54 31.46 18.99
C ALA A 1068 -27.17 32.33 17.88
N SER A 1069 -28.12 33.19 18.25
CA SER A 1069 -28.73 34.16 17.32
C SER A 1069 -27.69 35.14 16.76
N LEU A 1070 -27.95 35.69 15.57
CA LEU A 1070 -27.03 36.63 14.90
C LEU A 1070 -26.69 37.85 15.79
N ARG A 1071 -27.66 38.35 16.56
CA ARG A 1071 -27.43 39.42 17.56
C ARG A 1071 -26.43 39.02 18.64
N ARG A 1072 -26.53 37.81 19.20
CA ARG A 1072 -25.59 37.32 20.22
C ARG A 1072 -24.19 37.10 19.65
N LYS A 1073 -24.09 36.60 18.41
CA LYS A 1073 -22.82 36.46 17.68
C LYS A 1073 -22.12 37.80 17.46
N LEU A 1074 -22.86 38.80 16.96
CA LEU A 1074 -22.33 40.15 16.75
C LEU A 1074 -21.93 40.82 18.08
N ALA A 1075 -22.72 40.61 19.14
CA ALA A 1075 -22.39 41.11 20.48
C ALA A 1075 -21.12 40.47 21.06
N PHE A 1076 -20.91 39.16 20.84
CA PHE A 1076 -19.68 38.47 21.22
C PHE A 1076 -18.46 38.99 20.44
N ILE A 1077 -18.60 39.19 19.13
CA ILE A 1077 -17.55 39.76 18.27
C ILE A 1077 -17.13 41.16 18.76
N ALA A 1078 -18.12 42.01 19.08
CA ALA A 1078 -17.85 43.35 19.58
C ALA A 1078 -17.20 43.36 20.98
N ARG A 1079 -17.61 42.46 21.88
CA ARG A 1079 -17.11 42.42 23.28
C ARG A 1079 -15.81 41.62 23.45
N ARG A 1080 -15.53 40.65 22.57
CA ARG A 1080 -14.41 39.70 22.67
C ARG A 1080 -13.74 39.51 21.30
N PRO A 1081 -13.17 40.57 20.70
CA PRO A 1081 -12.66 40.55 19.32
C PRO A 1081 -11.50 39.56 19.12
N ALA A 1082 -10.58 39.45 20.09
CA ALA A 1082 -9.44 38.52 20.02
C ALA A 1082 -9.88 37.05 19.92
N TYR A 1083 -10.86 36.65 20.74
CA TYR A 1083 -11.44 35.31 20.73
C TYR A 1083 -12.17 35.01 19.41
N SER A 1084 -12.91 35.99 18.90
CA SER A 1084 -13.65 35.87 17.64
C SER A 1084 -12.71 35.74 16.44
N LEU A 1085 -11.62 36.52 16.41
CA LEU A 1085 -10.57 36.42 15.40
C LEU A 1085 -9.90 35.04 15.41
N CYS A 1086 -9.65 34.45 16.59
CA CYS A 1086 -9.07 33.10 16.69
C CYS A 1086 -10.02 32.05 16.13
N ILE A 1087 -11.32 32.12 16.46
CA ILE A 1087 -12.34 31.18 15.95
C ILE A 1087 -12.48 31.29 14.42
N ILE A 1088 -12.46 32.51 13.87
CA ILE A 1088 -12.53 32.74 12.41
C ILE A 1088 -11.25 32.23 11.72
N ALA A 1089 -10.08 32.55 12.27
CA ALA A 1089 -8.80 32.10 11.71
C ALA A 1089 -8.68 30.56 11.68
N GLU A 1090 -9.24 29.88 12.68
CA GLU A 1090 -9.31 28.42 12.71
C GLU A 1090 -10.22 27.86 11.60
N LYS A 1091 -11.43 28.42 11.45
CA LYS A 1091 -12.36 28.04 10.36
C LYS A 1091 -11.77 28.23 8.97
N LEU A 1092 -10.94 29.26 8.79
CA LEU A 1092 -10.27 29.56 7.52
C LEU A 1092 -8.92 28.85 7.34
N ASN A 1093 -8.54 27.97 8.27
CA ASN A 1093 -7.24 27.28 8.27
C ASN A 1093 -6.01 28.22 8.26
N LEU A 1094 -6.18 29.45 8.75
CA LEU A 1094 -5.16 30.51 8.82
C LEU A 1094 -4.36 30.50 10.12
N THR A 1095 -4.70 29.66 11.10
CA THR A 1095 -4.02 29.56 12.41
C THR A 1095 -2.52 29.32 12.28
N LYS A 1096 -2.05 28.53 11.30
CA LYS A 1096 -0.60 28.34 11.04
C LYS A 1096 0.09 29.61 10.53
N ARG A 1097 -0.59 30.40 9.68
CA ARG A 1097 -0.05 31.65 9.10
C ARG A 1097 0.02 32.78 10.14
N ILE A 1098 -0.90 32.80 11.10
CA ILE A 1098 -0.92 33.77 12.20
C ILE A 1098 0.00 33.32 13.36
N GLY A 1099 0.05 32.01 13.63
CA GLY A 1099 0.81 31.40 14.72
C GLY A 1099 2.33 31.36 14.50
N GLN A 1100 2.82 31.18 13.27
CA GLN A 1100 4.27 31.14 13.00
C GLN A 1100 5.00 32.46 13.31
N PRO A 1101 4.45 33.65 12.99
CA PRO A 1101 4.96 34.93 13.49
C PRO A 1101 4.92 35.00 15.03
N LEU A 1102 3.82 34.60 15.67
CA LEU A 1102 3.64 34.63 17.14
C LEU A 1102 4.60 33.71 17.90
N MET A 1103 5.02 32.58 17.33
CA MET A 1103 6.04 31.71 17.94
C MET A 1103 7.45 32.32 17.90
N ARG A 1104 7.72 33.25 16.96
CA ARG A 1104 8.98 34.04 16.92
C ARG A 1104 8.94 35.26 17.85
N ILE A 1105 7.76 35.62 18.35
CA ILE A 1105 7.49 36.85 19.13
C ILE A 1105 7.88 36.71 20.61
N GLU A 1106 8.20 35.52 21.12
CA GLU A 1106 8.67 35.37 22.52
C GLU A 1106 10.02 36.06 22.80
N GLN A 1107 10.71 36.54 21.77
CA GLN A 1107 11.98 37.28 21.85
C GLN A 1107 11.95 38.66 21.14
N GLY A 1108 10.80 39.09 20.60
CA GLY A 1108 10.70 40.31 19.78
C GLY A 1108 10.55 41.58 20.62
N ASP A 1109 11.47 42.54 20.45
CA ASP A 1109 11.45 43.85 21.14
C ASP A 1109 10.63 44.93 20.40
N SER A 1110 10.00 44.60 19.26
CA SER A 1110 9.23 45.59 18.48
C SER A 1110 7.86 45.92 19.08
N LEU A 1111 7.39 47.15 18.85
CA LEU A 1111 6.07 47.63 19.29
C LEU A 1111 4.91 46.77 18.76
N LYS A 1112 5.06 46.22 17.55
CA LYS A 1112 4.10 45.33 16.89
C LYS A 1112 4.01 43.96 17.58
N ASP A 1113 5.15 43.44 18.02
CA ASP A 1113 5.25 42.13 18.69
C ASP A 1113 4.65 42.19 20.11
N ARG A 1114 4.85 43.32 20.81
CA ARG A 1114 4.21 43.59 22.11
C ARG A 1114 2.69 43.68 22.00
N LEU A 1115 2.19 44.35 20.96
CA LEU A 1115 0.75 44.47 20.69
C LEU A 1115 0.10 43.10 20.37
N LEU A 1116 0.74 42.29 19.52
CA LEU A 1116 0.25 40.96 19.14
C LEU A 1116 0.28 39.97 20.31
N THR A 1117 1.30 40.02 21.16
CA THR A 1117 1.36 39.21 22.38
C THR A 1117 0.21 39.57 23.34
N HIS A 1118 -0.07 40.85 23.52
CA HIS A 1118 -1.15 41.32 24.39
C HIS A 1118 -2.54 40.89 23.91
N LEU A 1119 -2.74 40.75 22.59
CA LEU A 1119 -4.03 40.36 22.01
C LEU A 1119 -4.29 38.85 22.02
N PHE A 1120 -3.25 38.02 21.95
CA PHE A 1120 -3.39 36.59 21.61
C PHE A 1120 -2.81 35.61 22.65
N VAL A 1121 -2.29 36.13 23.76
CA VAL A 1121 -1.81 35.35 24.89
C VAL A 1121 -2.62 35.74 26.12
N GLU A 1122 -3.23 34.76 26.78
CA GLU A 1122 -3.76 34.92 28.13
C GLU A 1122 -2.82 34.33 29.17
N ILE A 1123 -2.88 34.88 30.37
CA ILE A 1123 -2.07 34.44 31.51
C ILE A 1123 -3.05 34.01 32.59
N PHE A 1124 -2.95 32.74 32.95
CA PHE A 1124 -3.61 32.14 34.09
C PHE A 1124 -2.62 32.05 35.24
N GLN A 1125 -3.11 31.62 36.39
CA GLN A 1125 -2.31 31.35 37.56
C GLN A 1125 -2.76 30.06 38.22
N TRP A 1126 -1.80 29.28 38.70
CA TRP A 1126 -2.05 28.34 39.77
C TRP A 1126 -1.89 29.05 41.11
N LYS A 1127 -2.87 28.86 41.99
CA LYS A 1127 -2.85 29.32 43.38
C LYS A 1127 -3.28 28.15 44.27
N ILE A 1128 -2.29 27.38 44.69
CA ILE A 1128 -2.49 26.16 45.50
C ILE A 1128 -2.16 26.51 46.96
N PRO A 1129 -2.88 26.03 47.97
CA PRO A 1129 -2.47 26.22 49.37
C PRO A 1129 -1.04 25.71 49.62
N GLY A 1130 -0.16 26.58 50.12
CA GLY A 1130 1.27 26.30 50.28
C GLY A 1130 1.57 25.15 51.23
N ARG A 1131 0.69 24.94 52.23
CA ARG A 1131 0.77 23.85 53.21
C ARG A 1131 0.91 22.45 52.61
N TYR A 1132 0.46 22.23 51.37
CA TYR A 1132 0.60 20.94 50.69
C TYR A 1132 2.05 20.62 50.32
N PHE A 1133 2.91 21.63 50.19
CA PHE A 1133 4.30 21.49 49.76
C PHE A 1133 5.31 21.94 50.82
N ASP A 1134 4.84 22.23 52.04
CA ASP A 1134 5.72 22.54 53.17
C ASP A 1134 6.42 21.28 53.68
N ASP A 1135 5.70 20.15 53.68
CA ASP A 1135 6.23 18.80 53.91
C ASP A 1135 5.89 17.91 52.71
N LEU A 1136 6.86 17.09 52.28
CA LEU A 1136 6.70 16.12 51.19
C LEU A 1136 6.93 14.70 51.72
N GLN A 1137 6.20 13.73 51.17
CA GLN A 1137 6.31 12.32 51.54
C GLN A 1137 6.53 11.44 50.30
N PRO A 1138 7.24 10.31 50.42
CA PRO A 1138 7.38 9.36 49.31
C PRO A 1138 6.03 8.73 48.96
N ILE A 1139 5.77 8.53 47.66
CA ILE A 1139 4.56 7.85 47.17
C ILE A 1139 4.63 6.34 47.44
N SER A 1140 5.84 5.77 47.48
CA SER A 1140 6.11 4.35 47.77
C SER A 1140 7.39 4.18 48.58
N GLU A 1141 7.44 3.19 49.47
CA GLU A 1141 8.64 2.82 50.24
C GLU A 1141 9.78 2.30 49.35
N SER A 1142 9.46 1.67 48.21
CA SER A 1142 10.46 1.16 47.24
C SER A 1142 11.16 2.29 46.47
N HIS A 1143 10.54 3.47 46.39
CA HIS A 1143 10.98 4.62 45.61
C HIS A 1143 10.96 5.90 46.46
N PRO A 1144 11.81 6.01 47.50
CA PRO A 1144 11.74 7.09 48.48
C PRO A 1144 12.03 8.49 47.91
N TYR A 1145 12.56 8.56 46.69
CA TYR A 1145 12.87 9.82 45.98
C TYR A 1145 11.71 10.36 45.13
N ILE A 1146 10.60 9.61 44.98
CA ILE A 1146 9.40 10.09 44.28
C ILE A 1146 8.48 10.72 45.32
N LEU A 1147 8.55 12.04 45.45
CA LEU A 1147 7.84 12.77 46.48
C LEU A 1147 6.48 13.30 46.01
N ALA A 1148 5.53 13.35 46.92
CA ALA A 1148 4.22 13.95 46.77
C ALA A 1148 3.89 14.86 47.96
N PRO A 1149 2.89 15.75 47.83
CA PRO A 1149 2.33 16.51 48.95
C PRO A 1149 2.02 15.65 50.19
N SER A 1150 2.28 16.16 51.40
CA SER A 1150 1.98 15.45 52.65
C SER A 1150 0.50 15.12 52.86
N ASP A 1151 -0.41 15.94 52.33
CA ASP A 1151 -1.85 15.65 52.21
C ASP A 1151 -2.24 15.50 50.73
N VAL A 1152 -1.84 14.38 50.12
CA VAL A 1152 -2.14 14.03 48.72
C VAL A 1152 -3.64 14.10 48.43
N ASN A 1153 -4.47 13.58 49.33
CA ASN A 1153 -5.92 13.52 49.14
C ASN A 1153 -6.56 14.91 49.17
N GLY A 1154 -6.13 15.77 50.10
CA GLY A 1154 -6.55 17.16 50.17
C GLY A 1154 -6.09 17.96 48.95
N TYR A 1155 -4.84 17.75 48.51
CA TYR A 1155 -4.29 18.36 47.29
C TYR A 1155 -5.10 17.97 46.05
N LEU A 1156 -5.32 16.67 45.82
CA LEU A 1156 -6.07 16.18 44.65
C LEU A 1156 -7.53 16.64 44.70
N ARG A 1157 -8.15 16.70 45.89
CA ARG A 1157 -9.50 17.26 46.06
C ARG A 1157 -9.55 18.75 45.74
N ALA A 1158 -8.55 19.52 46.12
CA ALA A 1158 -8.49 20.96 45.82
C ALA A 1158 -8.39 21.25 44.32
N ARG A 1159 -7.75 20.37 43.54
CA ARG A 1159 -7.60 20.52 42.08
C ARG A 1159 -8.72 19.88 41.28
N TYR A 1160 -9.17 18.69 41.65
CA TYR A 1160 -10.06 17.85 40.84
C TYR A 1160 -11.46 17.61 41.44
N GLY A 1161 -11.73 18.06 42.67
CA GLY A 1161 -13.00 17.76 43.35
C GLY A 1161 -13.09 16.28 43.75
N ASP A 1162 -14.07 15.56 43.21
CA ASP A 1162 -14.15 14.09 43.37
C ASP A 1162 -13.11 13.39 42.48
N TRP A 1163 -11.85 13.49 42.91
CA TRP A 1163 -10.72 12.99 42.15
C TRP A 1163 -10.66 11.47 42.08
N GLN A 1164 -11.53 10.69 42.71
CA GLN A 1164 -11.53 9.24 42.52
C GLN A 1164 -12.31 8.84 41.26
N THR A 1165 -13.28 9.66 40.85
CA THR A 1165 -14.12 9.43 39.67
C THR A 1165 -13.51 10.10 38.43
N PRO A 1166 -13.17 9.35 37.35
CA PRO A 1166 -12.62 9.94 36.13
C PRO A 1166 -13.65 10.81 35.37
N VAL A 1167 -13.27 12.05 35.02
CA VAL A 1167 -14.10 12.95 34.19
C VAL A 1167 -13.61 12.91 32.74
N LYS A 1168 -14.43 12.36 31.83
CA LYS A 1168 -14.07 12.16 30.41
C LYS A 1168 -13.85 13.46 29.63
N SER A 1169 -14.48 14.57 30.03
CA SER A 1169 -14.42 15.88 29.35
C SER A 1169 -13.66 16.94 30.15
N TRP A 1170 -12.54 16.58 30.77
CA TRP A 1170 -11.73 17.51 31.57
C TRP A 1170 -10.91 18.48 30.71
N PHE A 1171 -11.00 19.77 31.03
CA PHE A 1171 -10.21 20.86 30.46
C PHE A 1171 -9.55 21.70 31.56
N TYR A 1172 -8.25 21.45 31.78
CA TYR A 1172 -7.50 21.97 32.93
C TYR A 1172 -7.54 23.49 33.14
N LEU A 1173 -7.75 24.33 32.11
CA LEU A 1173 -7.87 25.79 32.28
C LEU A 1173 -9.18 26.24 32.92
N VAL A 1174 -10.17 25.35 32.95
CA VAL A 1174 -11.54 25.63 33.37
C VAL A 1174 -11.90 24.81 34.60
N ASP A 1175 -11.56 23.53 34.58
CA ASP A 1175 -12.04 22.57 35.57
C ASP A 1175 -11.10 22.42 36.78
N ASP A 1176 -9.82 22.81 36.66
CA ASP A 1176 -8.86 22.77 37.77
C ASP A 1176 -9.22 23.79 38.86
N GLY A 1177 -9.60 23.31 40.04
CA GLY A 1177 -10.02 24.15 41.17
C GLY A 1177 -8.93 25.09 41.70
N CYS A 1178 -7.67 24.87 41.30
CA CYS A 1178 -6.54 25.72 41.67
C CYS A 1178 -6.04 26.63 40.54
N ILE A 1179 -6.65 26.58 39.34
CA ILE A 1179 -6.34 27.51 38.25
C ILE A 1179 -7.35 28.65 38.19
N SER A 1180 -6.89 29.87 37.90
CA SER A 1180 -7.77 31.01 37.65
C SER A 1180 -7.16 32.02 36.69
N SER A 1181 -7.99 32.86 36.07
CA SER A 1181 -7.51 34.05 35.36
C SER A 1181 -6.97 35.09 36.35
N ILE A 1182 -5.96 35.85 35.95
CA ILE A 1182 -5.39 36.94 36.76
C ILE A 1182 -5.45 38.26 36.01
N SER A 1183 -5.79 39.35 36.71
CA SER A 1183 -5.80 40.69 36.13
C SER A 1183 -4.38 41.18 35.84
N GLY A 1184 -4.22 42.12 34.89
CA GLY A 1184 -2.91 42.64 34.52
C GLY A 1184 -2.15 43.29 35.68
N ASP A 1185 -2.86 44.04 36.53
CA ASP A 1185 -2.28 44.74 37.68
C ASP A 1185 -1.87 43.76 38.79
N GLU A 1186 -2.75 42.81 39.11
CA GLU A 1186 -2.46 41.77 40.10
C GLU A 1186 -1.31 40.87 39.65
N LEU A 1187 -1.25 40.53 38.36
CA LEU A 1187 -0.14 39.80 37.78
C LEU A 1187 1.17 40.57 37.90
N ASN A 1188 1.16 41.89 37.67
CA ASN A 1188 2.36 42.71 37.82
C ASN A 1188 2.84 42.74 39.28
N ILE A 1189 1.92 42.82 40.24
CA ILE A 1189 2.24 42.75 41.68
C ILE A 1189 2.88 41.40 42.02
N ARG A 1190 2.26 40.29 41.60
CA ARG A 1190 2.79 38.94 41.88
C ARG A 1190 4.12 38.67 41.18
N LEU A 1191 4.30 39.16 39.95
CA LEU A 1191 5.58 39.04 39.25
C LEU A 1191 6.67 39.91 39.89
N ALA A 1192 6.34 41.08 40.41
CA ALA A 1192 7.29 41.90 41.16
C ALA A 1192 7.72 41.19 42.46
N ASP A 1193 6.78 40.54 43.14
CA ASP A 1193 7.07 39.73 44.33
C ASP A 1193 7.93 38.50 44.00
N ALA A 1194 7.56 37.75 42.95
CA ALA A 1194 8.30 36.61 42.44
C ALA A 1194 9.75 36.97 42.07
N ARG A 1195 9.97 38.11 41.39
CA ARG A 1195 11.32 38.60 41.06
C ARG A 1195 12.20 38.83 42.29
N ARG A 1196 11.63 39.25 43.42
CA ARG A 1196 12.38 39.43 44.68
C ARG A 1196 12.84 38.11 45.29
N GLN A 1197 12.20 37.00 44.92
CA GLN A 1197 12.54 35.64 45.36
C GLN A 1197 13.50 34.92 44.41
N VAL A 1198 13.80 35.49 43.22
CA VAL A 1198 14.72 34.85 42.26
C VAL A 1198 16.16 35.00 42.76
N PRO A 1199 16.93 33.90 42.87
CA PRO A 1199 18.35 33.96 43.21
C PRO A 1199 19.16 34.79 42.19
N VAL A 1200 20.14 35.57 42.66
CA VAL A 1200 21.04 36.41 41.84
C VAL A 1200 22.36 35.64 41.66
N PRO A 1201 22.92 35.51 40.43
CA PRO A 1201 22.76 36.39 39.27
C PRO A 1201 21.77 35.88 38.20
N LEU A 1202 20.90 36.79 37.73
CA LEU A 1202 20.12 36.59 36.52
C LEU A 1202 21.07 36.47 35.31
N PRO A 1203 20.91 35.46 34.43
CA PRO A 1203 21.72 35.37 33.22
C PRO A 1203 21.46 36.60 32.32
N THR A 1204 22.54 37.26 31.90
CA THR A 1204 22.50 38.25 30.82
C THR A 1204 22.08 37.55 29.53
N ARG A 1205 21.08 38.10 28.83
CA ARG A 1205 20.52 37.54 27.59
C ARG A 1205 21.63 37.22 26.58
N GLY A 1206 21.76 35.95 26.19
CA GLY A 1206 22.56 35.45 25.07
C GLY A 1206 21.67 35.00 23.92
#